data_AF-A0AAE1LDP5-F1
#
_entry.id   AF-A0AAE1LDP5-F1
#
_cell.length_a   1.000
_cell.length_b   1.000
_cell.length_c   1.000
_cell.angle_alpha   90.00
_cell.angle_beta   90.00
_cell.angle_gamma   90.00
#
_symmetry.space_group_name_H-M   'P 1'
#
loop_
_entity.id
_entity.type
_entity.pdbx_description
1 polymer ?
#
loop_
_entity_poly.entity_id
_entity_poly.type
_entity_poly.pdbx_seq_one_letter_code
_entity_poly.pdbx_strand_id
1 'polypeptide(L)'
;YNLDLEEKLASVTSELELSQLKCQSLEGVVEQCQKKLLETENEKSKLAAQVLELEGNITALKESLAEATQSLNSYISIEHDYCSSSNDSTDISSNFSTVNDSHGKNVETFSEIELLLEAKSKVSAFLPHRWMCIVGRNLLHVLQLSAQNNKTVQRSLEFSPGGLTELFVHCQAVPLDPFTSELDPPLPLDQDTVDTFVDRVISIVNSVNSYEICSGYDDDQKYEHVWSSCPFGKTDENPYRECRYEKTFRSLSCVRLIKGNKWRCSECTKLYIPIQRRVKAAAMEERSKFTANKFLTEEQKLRKLSEQRREIDNVKKKLKRSHARMQELIQKEGVTLEESLSTDLMQLLKNHSITPAQSIFLQQQVKASQLKNASGMRWHPTLVRFALSIYLTSPTAYKSMRETGMVKLPSSRTLFNYSHANKIEEGIDKTVLEKLAENVQKLCDSVNKKTGKKETHKKYHVLMGDEMHISQNLVFQKSTGKLVGFTTLDTLDREVKMLEQVLDNSDQECEETIASKIMVFMVKGVSNGIKKVIATYAVGNMSAVQMKKWTWEVIGALERSGVAVVAFVCDGSSINRSFINSHQPATTHLSGIVFDTINKCARNRKLYFLSDVPHLLKTIRNCFLNSRWDGKKSRRHMIKNKCRISWDHVIKLYESKSAKTLRKSYKLNAMNVYPDSYARMKVKFAGQVMSNTVSEDLISQGWPEVVETAHFIKLVNDWFDSLNGAHSSLFKKKNNPLLAPYTSKSDNRFQLMEKFLTYLEEWEYESRNPNYSIGLNATVDEMANLGDDSEIDEGGTPEEETHASRKLLSKQTLTGIKMTTLAFIQLIPFLLDEGVNFINARVLCQDPLEQHFSRLRAGQGGSSHPNLTQSLKRTRDIDIIGDLGMKKKKGNSGECEDVVEVTTEKLPKIKCSHKPKFMMV
;
A
#
# COMPACT_ATOMS: atom_id res chain seq x y z
N TYR A 1 53.09 34.47 14.08
CA TYR A 1 53.24 33.01 14.15
C TYR A 1 53.18 32.48 15.60
N ASN A 2 53.81 33.11 16.60
CA ASN A 2 53.69 32.66 18.00
C ASN A 2 52.32 32.95 18.65
N LEU A 3 51.67 34.08 18.35
CA LEU A 3 50.33 34.41 18.90
C LEU A 3 49.21 33.44 18.47
N ASP A 4 49.26 32.92 17.23
CA ASP A 4 48.26 31.96 16.70
C ASP A 4 48.48 30.53 17.24
N LEU A 5 49.67 30.25 17.81
CA LEU A 5 49.96 28.99 18.47
C LEU A 5 49.46 28.99 19.92
N GLU A 6 49.61 30.11 20.64
CA GLU A 6 49.10 30.27 22.02
C GLU A 6 47.57 30.23 22.08
N GLU A 7 46.89 30.85 21.10
CA GLU A 7 45.41 30.83 21.04
C GLU A 7 44.87 29.43 20.72
N LYS A 8 45.56 28.68 19.85
CA LYS A 8 45.25 27.26 19.58
C LYS A 8 45.57 26.37 20.77
N LEU A 9 46.66 26.63 21.50
CA LEU A 9 46.99 25.87 22.70
C LEU A 9 45.91 26.08 23.77
N ALA A 10 45.52 27.34 24.03
CA ALA A 10 44.48 27.68 25.00
C ALA A 10 43.12 27.05 24.65
N SER A 11 42.75 27.02 23.37
CA SER A 11 41.54 26.33 22.90
C SER A 11 41.59 24.82 23.16
N VAL A 12 42.74 24.19 22.94
CA VAL A 12 42.91 22.74 23.17
C VAL A 12 42.96 22.42 24.67
N THR A 13 43.58 23.27 25.50
CA THR A 13 43.60 23.11 26.96
C THR A 13 42.20 23.23 27.54
N SER A 14 41.40 24.20 27.08
CA SER A 14 40.02 24.37 27.52
C SER A 14 39.11 23.20 27.09
N GLU A 15 39.29 22.66 25.88
CA GLU A 15 38.60 21.43 25.46
C GLU A 15 39.02 20.19 26.27
N LEU A 16 40.28 20.13 26.72
CA LEU A 16 40.79 19.05 27.56
C LEU A 16 40.20 19.11 28.98
N GLU A 17 40.13 20.30 29.58
CA GLU A 17 39.51 20.53 30.91
C GLU A 17 38.01 20.20 30.87
N LEU A 18 37.30 20.64 29.83
CA LEU A 18 35.88 20.31 29.64
C LEU A 18 35.67 18.79 29.48
N SER A 19 36.61 18.10 28.83
CA SER A 19 36.57 16.64 28.66
C SER A 19 36.87 15.90 29.96
N GLN A 20 37.80 16.41 30.79
CA GLN A 20 38.10 15.86 32.12
C GLN A 20 36.91 15.99 33.09
N LEU A 21 36.26 17.17 33.13
CA LEU A 21 35.03 17.37 33.91
C LEU A 21 33.91 16.41 33.48
N LYS A 22 33.81 16.12 32.19
CA LYS A 22 32.83 15.17 31.64
C LYS A 22 33.17 13.72 32.01
N CYS A 23 34.45 13.36 32.07
CA CYS A 23 34.90 12.06 32.57
C CYS A 23 34.59 11.87 34.05
N GLN A 24 34.90 12.86 34.90
CA GLN A 24 34.59 12.81 36.34
C GLN A 24 33.08 12.70 36.61
N SER A 25 32.26 13.42 35.84
CA SER A 25 30.80 13.30 35.92
C SER A 25 30.31 11.89 35.54
N LEU A 26 30.94 11.25 34.56
CA LEU A 26 30.59 9.89 34.14
C LEU A 26 31.06 8.84 35.16
N GLU A 27 32.21 9.04 35.80
CA GLU A 27 32.71 8.17 36.87
C GLU A 27 31.76 8.16 38.07
N GLY A 28 31.24 9.32 38.49
CA GLY A 28 30.23 9.39 39.56
C GLY A 28 28.91 8.70 39.20
N VAL A 29 28.49 8.73 37.93
CA VAL A 29 27.29 7.99 37.46
C VAL A 29 27.55 6.48 37.48
N VAL A 30 28.75 6.03 37.11
CA VAL A 30 29.12 4.61 37.17
C VAL A 30 29.13 4.10 38.60
N GLU A 31 29.70 4.87 39.53
CA GLU A 31 29.74 4.52 40.96
C GLU A 31 28.32 4.44 41.56
N GLN A 32 27.45 5.37 41.18
CA GLN A 32 26.03 5.37 41.60
C GLN A 32 25.25 4.19 41.02
N CYS A 33 25.55 3.77 39.79
CA CYS A 33 24.98 2.57 39.17
C CYS A 33 25.50 1.29 39.82
N GLN A 34 26.78 1.21 40.19
CA GLN A 34 27.36 0.06 40.90
C GLN A 34 26.75 -0.11 42.29
N LYS A 35 26.51 1.00 43.01
CA LYS A 35 25.85 0.98 44.32
C LYS A 35 24.42 0.46 44.25
N LYS A 36 23.65 0.89 43.24
CA LYS A 36 22.30 0.37 42.95
C LYS A 36 22.32 -1.11 42.56
N LEU A 37 23.34 -1.55 41.82
CA LEU A 37 23.49 -2.95 41.42
C LEU A 37 23.66 -3.85 42.66
N LEU A 38 24.50 -3.44 43.61
CA LEU A 38 24.75 -4.16 44.86
C LEU A 38 23.50 -4.23 45.76
N GLU A 39 22.69 -3.17 45.79
CA GLU A 39 21.38 -3.18 46.48
C GLU A 39 20.42 -4.21 45.87
N THR A 40 20.31 -4.29 44.54
CA THR A 40 19.49 -5.31 43.86
C THR A 40 19.99 -6.74 44.04
N GLU A 41 21.31 -6.98 44.11
CA GLU A 41 21.85 -8.33 44.36
C GLU A 41 21.53 -8.81 45.78
N ASN A 42 21.59 -7.90 46.77
CA ASN A 42 21.20 -8.22 48.14
C ASN A 42 19.69 -8.51 48.28
N GLU A 43 18.83 -7.77 47.58
CA GLU A 43 17.38 -8.06 47.53
C GLU A 43 17.09 -9.42 46.86
N LYS A 44 17.81 -9.75 45.79
CA LYS A 44 17.67 -11.03 45.08
C LYS A 44 18.09 -12.21 45.96
N SER A 45 19.16 -12.07 46.74
CA SER A 45 19.58 -13.09 47.72
C SER A 45 18.57 -13.26 48.85
N LYS A 46 17.94 -12.18 49.34
CA LYS A 46 16.85 -12.26 50.33
C LYS A 46 15.62 -12.98 49.80
N LEU A 47 15.20 -12.69 48.56
CA LEU A 47 14.08 -13.40 47.93
C LEU A 47 14.40 -14.88 47.70
N ALA A 48 15.63 -15.21 47.29
CA ALA A 48 16.03 -16.60 47.09
C ALA A 48 15.99 -17.42 48.40
N ALA A 49 16.38 -16.81 49.53
CA ALA A 49 16.27 -17.44 50.84
C ALA A 49 14.79 -17.66 51.25
N GLN A 50 13.91 -16.68 50.99
CA GLN A 50 12.47 -16.83 51.23
C GLN A 50 11.82 -17.91 50.36
N VAL A 51 12.27 -18.06 49.10
CA VAL A 51 11.78 -19.11 48.21
C VAL A 51 12.19 -20.50 48.73
N LEU A 52 13.43 -20.67 49.18
CA LEU A 52 13.89 -21.93 49.77
C LEU A 52 13.14 -22.30 51.05
N GLU A 53 12.82 -21.31 51.89
CA GLU A 53 12.00 -21.52 53.09
C GLU A 53 10.56 -21.95 52.74
N LEU A 54 9.96 -21.31 51.73
CA LEU A 54 8.64 -21.68 51.23
C LEU A 54 8.61 -23.08 50.59
N GLU A 55 9.66 -23.46 49.85
CA GLU A 55 9.80 -24.81 49.27
C GLU A 55 9.93 -25.89 50.36
N GLY A 56 10.63 -25.60 51.46
CA GLY A 56 10.70 -26.46 52.64
C GLY A 56 9.32 -26.66 53.29
N ASN A 57 8.58 -25.57 53.50
CA ASN A 57 7.23 -25.62 54.09
C ASN A 57 6.23 -26.38 53.21
N ILE A 58 6.31 -26.23 51.88
CA ILE A 58 5.47 -26.98 50.94
C ILE A 58 5.77 -28.48 51.00
N THR A 59 7.04 -28.86 51.17
CA THR A 59 7.44 -30.26 51.28
C THR A 59 6.88 -30.90 52.55
N ALA A 60 7.00 -30.21 53.69
CA ALA A 60 6.43 -30.67 54.96
C ALA A 60 4.91 -30.82 54.91
N LEU A 61 4.19 -29.89 54.26
CA LEU A 61 2.75 -29.98 54.08
C LEU A 61 2.33 -31.18 53.21
N LYS A 62 3.12 -31.52 52.20
CA LYS A 62 2.86 -32.71 51.36
C LYS A 62 3.07 -34.00 52.13
N GLU A 63 4.07 -34.05 53.00
CA GLU A 63 4.31 -35.20 53.88
C GLU A 63 3.17 -35.38 54.90
N SER A 64 2.72 -34.32 55.57
CA SER A 64 1.53 -34.39 56.44
C SER A 64 0.25 -34.75 55.68
N LEU A 65 0.08 -34.29 54.44
CA LEU A 65 -1.07 -34.68 53.61
C LEU A 65 -1.00 -36.17 53.23
N ALA A 66 0.18 -36.70 52.94
CA ALA A 66 0.38 -38.11 52.66
C ALA A 66 0.05 -38.98 53.89
N GLU A 67 0.51 -38.58 55.07
CA GLU A 67 0.18 -39.24 56.34
C GLU A 67 -1.32 -39.19 56.65
N ALA A 68 -1.96 -38.02 56.48
CA ALA A 68 -3.41 -37.88 56.65
C ALA A 68 -4.20 -38.74 55.67
N THR A 69 -3.74 -38.87 54.42
CA THR A 69 -4.36 -39.72 53.39
C THR A 69 -4.20 -41.20 53.72
N GLN A 70 -3.06 -41.59 54.31
CA GLN A 70 -2.79 -42.97 54.73
C GLN A 70 -3.63 -43.34 55.97
N SER A 71 -3.81 -42.42 56.92
CA SER A 71 -4.77 -42.59 58.03
C SER A 71 -6.22 -42.64 57.54
N LEU A 72 -6.61 -41.81 56.56
CA LEU A 72 -7.96 -41.82 56.01
C LEU A 72 -8.27 -43.14 55.28
N ASN A 73 -7.31 -43.69 54.52
CA ASN A 73 -7.45 -44.99 53.88
C ASN A 73 -7.51 -46.15 54.89
N SER A 74 -6.82 -46.05 56.03
CA SER A 74 -6.95 -47.03 57.12
C SER A 74 -8.29 -46.95 57.86
N TYR A 75 -8.94 -45.77 57.87
CA TYR A 75 -10.27 -45.57 58.46
C TYR A 75 -11.41 -45.98 57.51
N ILE A 76 -11.24 -45.81 56.19
CA ILE A 76 -12.23 -46.19 55.17
C ILE A 76 -12.28 -47.72 54.96
N SER A 77 -11.26 -48.48 55.37
CA SER A 77 -11.27 -49.95 55.33
C SER A 77 -11.89 -50.62 56.57
N ILE A 78 -12.53 -49.88 57.49
CA ILE A 78 -13.11 -50.44 58.74
C ILE A 78 -14.64 -50.25 58.85
N GLU A 79 -15.29 -49.48 57.97
CA GLU A 79 -16.76 -49.38 57.95
C GLU A 79 -17.31 -49.39 56.52
N HIS A 80 -17.48 -50.58 55.94
CA HIS A 80 -18.63 -50.99 55.11
C HIS A 80 -18.33 -52.34 54.43
N ASP A 81 -18.56 -53.42 55.16
CA ASP A 81 -19.06 -54.67 54.60
C ASP A 81 -20.14 -55.20 55.56
N TYR A 82 -21.32 -54.62 55.44
CA TYR A 82 -22.57 -55.18 55.96
C TYR A 82 -23.71 -54.83 54.99
N CYS A 83 -24.46 -55.87 54.64
CA CYS A 83 -25.77 -55.89 53.98
C CYS A 83 -25.87 -55.96 52.44
N SER A 84 -25.50 -57.14 51.91
CA SER A 84 -26.36 -58.13 51.22
C SER A 84 -27.55 -57.74 50.33
N SER A 85 -27.52 -58.38 49.14
CA SER A 85 -28.58 -59.09 48.40
C SER A 85 -29.59 -58.32 47.51
N SER A 86 -29.51 -58.56 46.19
CA SER A 86 -30.54 -59.32 45.45
C SER A 86 -30.05 -59.74 44.05
N ASN A 87 -30.52 -60.93 43.66
CA ASN A 87 -30.82 -61.46 42.33
C ASN A 87 -29.76 -62.09 41.41
N ASP A 88 -29.94 -63.42 41.33
CA ASP A 88 -30.20 -64.25 40.16
C ASP A 88 -29.07 -64.87 39.33
N SER A 89 -29.24 -66.18 39.25
CA SER A 89 -28.47 -67.28 38.72
C SER A 89 -28.77 -67.62 37.26
N THR A 90 -27.77 -68.16 36.57
CA THR A 90 -27.78 -69.43 35.79
C THR A 90 -26.34 -69.61 35.27
N ASP A 91 -25.59 -70.57 35.79
CA ASP A 91 -25.33 -71.91 35.21
C ASP A 91 -23.93 -71.93 34.55
N ILE A 92 -23.06 -72.94 34.64
CA ILE A 92 -23.19 -74.34 35.08
C ILE A 92 -21.77 -74.93 35.31
N SER A 93 -21.69 -75.77 36.35
CA SER A 93 -20.79 -76.92 36.64
C SER A 93 -19.31 -76.89 36.23
N SER A 94 -18.33 -76.96 37.14
CA SER A 94 -18.00 -78.09 38.04
C SER A 94 -17.64 -79.39 37.31
N ASN A 95 -16.48 -79.96 37.62
CA ASN A 95 -16.47 -81.20 38.39
C ASN A 95 -15.09 -81.61 38.90
N PHE A 96 -15.13 -81.92 40.20
CA PHE A 96 -14.24 -82.73 41.01
C PHE A 96 -13.82 -84.06 40.34
N SER A 97 -12.66 -84.60 40.73
CA SER A 97 -12.63 -85.76 41.64
C SER A 97 -11.22 -86.33 41.92
N THR A 98 -11.10 -86.89 43.14
CA THR A 98 -10.25 -88.02 43.58
C THR A 98 -8.73 -87.82 43.71
N VAL A 99 -8.11 -87.97 44.89
CA VAL A 99 -7.91 -89.17 45.74
C VAL A 99 -6.87 -90.16 45.17
N ASN A 100 -5.88 -90.46 46.03
CA ASN A 100 -4.99 -91.63 46.13
C ASN A 100 -3.80 -91.83 45.18
N ASP A 101 -2.66 -92.04 45.86
CA ASP A 101 -1.55 -92.94 45.54
C ASP A 101 -1.88 -94.09 44.58
N SER A 102 -1.10 -94.23 43.50
CA SER A 102 -0.35 -95.46 43.21
C SER A 102 0.50 -95.35 41.93
N HIS A 103 1.77 -95.75 42.09
CA HIS A 103 2.58 -96.58 41.19
C HIS A 103 3.00 -96.05 39.82
N GLY A 104 4.31 -95.79 39.73
CA GLY A 104 5.06 -95.36 38.55
C GLY A 104 4.96 -96.24 37.30
N LYS A 105 5.33 -95.64 36.18
CA LYS A 105 6.40 -96.09 35.30
C LYS A 105 6.85 -94.95 34.37
N ASN A 106 8.15 -94.86 34.21
CA ASN A 106 8.92 -93.86 33.45
C ASN A 106 8.49 -93.76 31.97
N VAL A 107 8.39 -92.53 31.46
CA VAL A 107 8.64 -92.17 30.06
C VAL A 107 9.40 -90.83 30.05
N GLU A 108 10.39 -90.76 29.17
CA GLU A 108 11.55 -89.85 29.15
C GLU A 108 11.18 -88.36 29.12
N THR A 109 11.83 -87.56 29.97
CA THR A 109 11.74 -86.10 29.98
C THR A 109 12.74 -85.53 28.98
N PHE A 110 12.24 -84.90 27.90
CA PHE A 110 13.08 -84.14 26.97
C PHE A 110 13.74 -82.98 27.71
N SER A 111 15.02 -82.73 27.41
CA SER A 111 15.68 -81.56 27.95
C SER A 111 15.10 -80.30 27.32
N GLU A 112 14.90 -79.23 28.10
CA GLU A 112 14.35 -77.94 27.64
C GLU A 112 15.09 -77.37 26.41
N ILE A 113 16.38 -77.72 26.25
CA ILE A 113 17.21 -77.38 25.10
C ILE A 113 16.77 -78.12 23.82
N GLU A 114 16.34 -79.37 23.90
CA GLU A 114 15.85 -80.13 22.75
C GLU A 114 14.56 -79.54 22.19
N LEU A 115 13.63 -79.14 23.08
CA LEU A 115 12.40 -78.45 22.69
C LEU A 115 12.68 -77.09 22.03
N LEU A 116 13.65 -76.33 22.55
CA LEU A 116 14.09 -75.08 21.92
C LEU A 116 14.74 -75.30 20.54
N LEU A 117 15.50 -76.37 20.35
CA LEU A 117 16.08 -76.73 19.07
C LEU A 117 15.01 -77.17 18.05
N GLU A 118 13.96 -77.88 18.51
CA GLU A 118 12.79 -78.20 17.70
C GLU A 118 12.04 -76.93 17.28
N ALA A 119 11.72 -76.05 18.25
CA ALA A 119 11.07 -74.77 17.98
C ALA A 119 11.90 -73.90 17.03
N LYS A 120 13.23 -73.86 17.17
CA LYS A 120 14.13 -73.18 16.23
C LYS A 120 13.99 -73.73 14.81
N SER A 121 13.97 -75.04 14.65
CA SER A 121 13.82 -75.68 13.33
C SER A 121 12.50 -75.27 12.67
N LYS A 122 11.39 -75.35 13.43
CA LYS A 122 10.05 -74.98 12.94
C LYS A 122 9.93 -73.48 12.64
N VAL A 123 10.35 -72.59 13.56
CA VAL A 123 10.34 -71.13 13.33
C VAL A 123 11.17 -70.76 12.11
N SER A 124 12.37 -71.31 11.96
CA SER A 124 13.28 -70.97 10.85
C SER A 124 12.67 -71.25 9.47
N ALA A 125 11.72 -72.18 9.35
CA ALA A 125 11.05 -72.50 8.10
C ALA A 125 10.05 -71.42 7.63
N PHE A 126 9.53 -70.60 8.55
CA PHE A 126 8.46 -69.63 8.29
C PHE A 126 8.87 -68.17 8.52
N LEU A 127 10.15 -67.90 8.78
CA LEU A 127 10.65 -66.56 9.01
C LEU A 127 10.64 -65.69 7.73
N PRO A 128 10.30 -64.39 7.82
CA PRO A 128 10.39 -63.48 6.68
C PRO A 128 11.83 -63.30 6.18
N HIS A 129 11.98 -62.81 4.94
CA HIS A 129 13.30 -62.55 4.35
C HIS A 129 14.15 -61.62 5.25
N ARG A 130 15.40 -62.00 5.49
CA ARG A 130 16.39 -61.37 6.41
C ARG A 130 16.19 -61.64 7.90
N TRP A 131 15.22 -62.45 8.30
CA TRP A 131 15.14 -62.93 9.68
C TRP A 131 15.88 -64.27 9.82
N MET A 132 16.47 -64.50 10.99
CA MET A 132 17.10 -65.77 11.35
C MET A 132 16.76 -66.13 12.80
N CYS A 133 16.74 -67.42 13.10
CA CYS A 133 16.50 -67.91 14.45
C CYS A 133 17.75 -68.64 14.99
N ILE A 134 18.16 -68.29 16.20
CA ILE A 134 19.25 -68.96 16.93
C ILE A 134 18.79 -69.29 18.35
N VAL A 135 19.36 -70.35 18.93
CA VAL A 135 19.14 -70.69 20.35
C VAL A 135 20.41 -70.30 21.10
N GLY A 136 20.27 -69.56 22.18
CA GLY A 136 21.39 -69.09 22.97
C GLY A 136 20.95 -68.71 24.39
N ARG A 137 21.73 -69.11 25.39
CA ARG A 137 21.44 -68.88 26.83
C ARG A 137 20.03 -69.33 27.25
N ASN A 138 19.59 -70.50 26.76
CA ASN A 138 18.24 -71.06 26.96
C ASN A 138 17.08 -70.16 26.49
N LEU A 139 17.33 -69.27 25.52
CA LEU A 139 16.31 -68.47 24.87
C LEU A 139 16.30 -68.73 23.36
N LEU A 140 15.13 -68.55 22.75
CA LEU A 140 14.97 -68.52 21.31
C LEU A 140 15.11 -67.06 20.82
N HIS A 141 16.16 -66.78 20.07
CA HIS A 141 16.46 -65.45 19.53
C HIS A 141 16.07 -65.39 18.07
N VAL A 142 15.12 -64.52 17.74
CA VAL A 142 14.67 -64.27 16.37
C VAL A 142 15.17 -62.89 15.93
N LEU A 143 16.16 -62.88 15.04
CA LEU A 143 16.97 -61.72 14.70
C LEU A 143 16.70 -61.26 13.27
N GLN A 144 16.43 -59.97 13.08
CA GLN A 144 16.36 -59.36 11.75
C GLN A 144 17.70 -58.74 11.36
N LEU A 145 18.21 -59.11 10.18
CA LEU A 145 19.47 -58.64 9.64
C LEU A 145 19.30 -57.52 8.60
N SER A 146 20.33 -56.67 8.50
CA SER A 146 20.42 -55.63 7.48
C SER A 146 20.51 -56.19 6.05
N ALA A 147 20.10 -55.38 5.06
CA ALA A 147 20.00 -55.81 3.65
C ALA A 147 21.38 -55.90 2.94
N GLN A 148 22.38 -55.12 3.35
CA GLN A 148 23.70 -55.02 2.70
C GLN A 148 24.65 -56.20 3.02
N ASN A 149 25.84 -56.22 2.42
CA ASN A 149 26.83 -57.31 2.53
C ASN A 149 27.36 -57.56 3.95
N ASN A 150 27.49 -56.51 4.79
CA ASN A 150 27.87 -56.66 6.19
C ASN A 150 26.60 -56.75 7.06
N LYS A 151 26.20 -57.98 7.42
CA LYS A 151 24.96 -58.23 8.18
C LYS A 151 25.11 -57.73 9.63
N THR A 152 24.22 -56.83 10.03
CA THR A 152 24.09 -56.30 11.39
C THR A 152 22.67 -56.56 11.89
N VAL A 153 22.52 -56.90 13.18
CA VAL A 153 21.19 -57.14 13.80
C VAL A 153 20.47 -55.80 13.98
N GLN A 154 19.32 -55.66 13.32
CA GLN A 154 18.46 -54.48 13.38
C GLN A 154 17.42 -54.61 14.50
N ARG A 155 16.77 -55.77 14.56
CA ARG A 155 15.77 -56.12 15.57
C ARG A 155 16.10 -57.50 16.17
N SER A 156 15.89 -57.67 17.46
CA SER A 156 16.01 -58.95 18.18
C SER A 156 14.74 -59.17 18.97
N LEU A 157 14.09 -60.31 18.75
CA LEU A 157 13.03 -60.82 19.60
C LEU A 157 13.57 -62.00 20.38
N GLU A 158 13.50 -61.92 21.70
CA GLU A 158 13.97 -62.96 22.61
C GLU A 158 12.78 -63.61 23.27
N PHE A 159 12.65 -64.93 23.12
CA PHE A 159 11.56 -65.72 23.69
C PHE A 159 12.11 -66.70 24.72
N SER A 160 11.57 -66.66 25.93
CA SER A 160 11.87 -67.65 26.96
C SER A 160 10.99 -68.90 26.79
N PRO A 161 11.46 -70.08 27.25
CA PRO A 161 10.62 -71.27 27.35
C PRO A 161 9.37 -71.05 28.20
N GLY A 162 9.35 -70.07 29.11
CA GLY A 162 8.17 -69.71 29.90
C GLY A 162 7.18 -68.79 29.18
N GLY A 163 7.42 -68.42 27.91
CA GLY A 163 6.54 -67.56 27.12
C GLY A 163 6.78 -66.05 27.26
N LEU A 164 7.80 -65.62 28.01
CA LEU A 164 8.16 -64.20 28.11
C LEU A 164 8.85 -63.76 26.82
N THR A 165 8.46 -62.58 26.31
CA THR A 165 8.99 -62.03 25.06
C THR A 165 9.55 -60.62 25.27
N GLU A 166 10.78 -60.41 24.83
CA GLU A 166 11.42 -59.08 24.83
C GLU A 166 11.79 -58.65 23.41
N LEU A 167 11.59 -57.36 23.10
CA LEU A 167 11.94 -56.77 21.80
C LEU A 167 13.07 -55.75 21.98
N PHE A 168 14.13 -55.93 21.20
CA PHE A 168 15.22 -54.98 21.08
C PHE A 168 15.28 -54.44 19.66
N VAL A 169 15.40 -53.12 19.53
CA VAL A 169 15.62 -52.43 18.26
C VAL A 169 16.90 -51.62 18.38
N HIS A 170 17.88 -51.89 17.51
CA HIS A 170 19.19 -51.24 17.58
C HIS A 170 19.84 -51.38 18.97
N CYS A 171 19.77 -52.60 19.53
CA CYS A 171 20.27 -52.95 20.87
C CYS A 171 19.62 -52.18 22.05
N GLN A 172 18.48 -51.52 21.85
CA GLN A 172 17.70 -50.90 22.93
C GLN A 172 16.39 -51.64 23.11
N ALA A 173 16.05 -51.99 24.35
CA ALA A 173 14.77 -52.58 24.71
C ALA A 173 13.64 -51.61 24.35
N VAL A 174 12.61 -52.12 23.68
CA VAL A 174 11.40 -51.38 23.31
C VAL A 174 10.20 -52.16 23.86
N PRO A 175 9.23 -51.50 24.52
CA PRO A 175 8.02 -52.17 24.99
C PRO A 175 7.32 -52.92 23.86
N LEU A 176 6.97 -54.19 24.07
CA LEU A 176 6.36 -55.04 23.04
C LEU A 176 4.86 -54.74 22.86
N ASP A 177 4.16 -54.44 23.95
CA ASP A 177 2.70 -54.26 24.01
C ASP A 177 2.11 -53.38 22.89
N PRO A 178 2.69 -52.23 22.51
CA PRO A 178 2.13 -51.38 21.45
C PRO A 178 2.09 -52.05 20.06
N PHE A 179 2.86 -53.12 19.86
CA PHE A 179 3.01 -53.82 18.59
C PHE A 179 2.33 -55.18 18.56
N THR A 180 1.96 -55.71 19.74
CA THR A 180 1.37 -57.05 19.91
C THR A 180 0.10 -57.03 20.77
N SER A 181 -0.50 -55.87 21.02
CA SER A 181 -1.68 -55.73 21.90
C SER A 181 -2.89 -56.58 21.49
N GLU A 182 -2.97 -56.96 20.21
CA GLU A 182 -4.04 -57.79 19.64
C GLU A 182 -3.61 -59.26 19.43
N LEU A 183 -2.41 -59.63 19.86
CA LEU A 183 -1.84 -60.97 19.69
C LEU A 183 -1.69 -61.68 21.03
N ASP A 184 -1.92 -62.99 21.03
CA ASP A 184 -1.68 -63.82 22.20
C ASP A 184 -0.17 -63.99 22.46
N PRO A 185 0.30 -63.87 23.72
CA PRO A 185 1.68 -64.15 24.05
C PRO A 185 2.01 -65.64 23.86
N PRO A 186 3.27 -66.01 23.59
CA PRO A 186 3.67 -67.41 23.49
C PRO A 186 3.31 -68.18 24.77
N LEU A 187 2.84 -69.42 24.62
CA LEU A 187 2.62 -70.32 25.75
C LEU A 187 3.96 -70.80 26.33
N PRO A 188 4.00 -71.39 27.53
CA PRO A 188 5.17 -72.16 27.95
C PRO A 188 5.50 -73.26 26.92
N LEU A 189 6.77 -73.49 26.65
CA LEU A 189 7.27 -74.45 25.67
C LEU A 189 7.39 -75.84 26.31
N ASP A 190 6.46 -76.72 26.00
CA ASP A 190 6.49 -78.15 26.32
C ASP A 190 6.20 -78.99 25.06
N GLN A 191 6.25 -80.32 25.17
CA GLN A 191 6.14 -81.24 24.04
C GLN A 191 4.78 -81.16 23.32
N ASP A 192 3.71 -80.76 24.02
CA ASP A 192 2.35 -80.67 23.45
C ASP A 192 2.05 -79.29 22.87
N THR A 193 2.77 -78.26 23.31
CA THR A 193 2.55 -76.85 22.93
C THR A 193 3.54 -76.31 21.92
N VAL A 194 4.59 -77.06 21.52
CA VAL A 194 5.64 -76.61 20.58
C VAL A 194 5.06 -75.95 19.34
N ASP A 195 4.05 -76.54 18.70
CA ASP A 195 3.46 -75.99 17.47
C ASP A 195 2.73 -74.67 17.72
N THR A 196 1.96 -74.59 18.81
CA THR A 196 1.24 -73.36 19.18
C THR A 196 2.21 -72.25 19.61
N PHE A 197 3.30 -72.61 20.29
CA PHE A 197 4.39 -71.69 20.63
C PHE A 197 5.02 -71.10 19.37
N VAL A 198 5.34 -71.95 18.39
CA VAL A 198 5.92 -71.55 17.10
C VAL A 198 4.98 -70.60 16.34
N ASP A 199 3.68 -70.90 16.28
CA ASP A 199 2.69 -70.06 15.58
C ASP A 199 2.56 -68.66 16.19
N ARG A 200 2.57 -68.57 17.54
CA ARG A 200 2.52 -67.28 18.25
C ARG A 200 3.82 -66.49 18.08
N VAL A 201 4.98 -67.16 18.12
CA VAL A 201 6.28 -66.55 17.80
C VAL A 201 6.28 -65.96 16.39
N ILE A 202 5.83 -66.71 15.38
CA ILE A 202 5.75 -66.25 13.98
C ILE A 202 4.79 -65.05 13.85
N SER A 203 3.65 -65.09 14.56
CA SER A 203 2.67 -64.00 14.55
C SER A 203 3.25 -62.69 15.10
N ILE A 204 3.99 -62.77 16.21
CA ILE A 204 4.70 -61.63 16.80
C ILE A 204 5.79 -61.10 15.84
N VAL A 205 6.59 -61.99 15.26
CA VAL A 205 7.64 -61.63 14.30
C VAL A 205 7.05 -60.91 13.08
N ASN A 206 5.95 -61.43 12.52
CA ASN A 206 5.28 -60.82 11.37
C ASN A 206 4.68 -59.45 11.70
N SER A 207 4.09 -59.29 12.89
CA SER A 207 3.63 -57.98 13.35
C SER A 207 4.78 -56.99 13.42
N VAL A 208 5.87 -57.31 14.12
CA VAL A 208 7.04 -56.43 14.26
C VAL A 208 7.69 -56.12 12.91
N ASN A 209 7.72 -57.08 11.98
CA ASN A 209 8.26 -56.90 10.63
C ASN A 209 7.47 -55.87 9.79
N SER A 210 6.19 -55.63 10.10
CA SER A 210 5.37 -54.61 9.42
C SER A 210 5.66 -53.16 9.87
N TYR A 211 6.45 -52.98 10.93
CA TYR A 211 6.82 -51.66 11.46
C TYR A 211 8.19 -51.23 10.98
N GLU A 212 8.31 -49.95 10.67
CA GLU A 212 9.56 -49.32 10.25
C GLU A 212 10.14 -48.48 11.38
N ILE A 213 11.45 -48.25 11.36
CA ILE A 213 12.08 -47.38 12.35
C ILE A 213 11.70 -45.93 12.07
N CYS A 214 11.32 -45.21 13.12
CA CYS A 214 11.07 -43.77 13.10
C CYS A 214 12.29 -43.05 12.52
N SER A 215 12.17 -42.05 11.64
CA SER A 215 13.36 -41.35 11.10
C SER A 215 13.95 -40.29 12.05
N GLY A 216 13.28 -39.97 13.17
CA GLY A 216 13.70 -38.88 14.06
C GLY A 216 13.53 -37.50 13.40
N TYR A 217 14.44 -36.57 13.69
CA TYR A 217 14.58 -35.29 13.00
C TYR A 217 15.75 -35.36 12.01
N ASP A 218 15.42 -35.46 10.72
CA ASP A 218 16.34 -35.71 9.61
C ASP A 218 16.36 -34.60 8.54
N ASP A 219 15.62 -33.49 8.75
CA ASP A 219 15.28 -32.52 7.69
C ASP A 219 16.45 -31.67 7.13
N ASP A 220 17.65 -31.66 7.73
CA ASP A 220 18.86 -31.04 7.14
C ASP A 220 20.09 -31.28 8.04
N GLN A 221 21.03 -32.14 7.65
CA GLN A 221 22.26 -32.42 8.42
C GLN A 221 23.15 -31.16 8.62
N LYS A 222 22.89 -30.09 7.86
CA LYS A 222 23.57 -28.78 7.97
C LYS A 222 23.57 -28.18 9.37
N TYR A 223 22.61 -28.54 10.22
CA TYR A 223 22.48 -28.01 11.59
C TYR A 223 22.76 -29.05 12.68
N GLU A 224 23.49 -30.13 12.35
CA GLU A 224 23.90 -31.17 13.31
C GLU A 224 24.61 -30.60 14.54
N HIS A 225 25.42 -29.55 14.39
CA HIS A 225 26.09 -28.87 15.49
C HIS A 225 25.13 -28.29 16.55
N VAL A 226 23.85 -28.06 16.20
CA VAL A 226 22.83 -27.56 17.13
C VAL A 226 22.23 -28.70 17.96
N TRP A 227 22.25 -29.95 17.45
CA TRP A 227 21.66 -31.11 18.12
C TRP A 227 22.30 -31.40 19.47
N SER A 228 23.63 -31.30 19.56
CA SER A 228 24.39 -31.50 20.81
C SER A 228 23.98 -30.55 21.93
N SER A 229 23.44 -29.37 21.60
CA SER A 229 22.98 -28.39 22.58
C SER A 229 21.54 -28.62 23.08
N CYS A 230 20.78 -29.51 22.45
CA CYS A 230 19.36 -29.70 22.72
C CYS A 230 19.14 -30.78 23.80
N PRO A 231 18.61 -30.45 25.00
CA PRO A 231 18.45 -31.42 26.08
C PRO A 231 17.27 -32.38 25.88
N PHE A 232 16.39 -32.11 24.91
CA PHE A 232 15.14 -32.85 24.72
C PHE A 232 15.29 -34.11 23.83
N GLY A 233 16.50 -34.39 23.36
CA GLY A 233 16.76 -35.52 22.50
C GLY A 233 18.19 -36.00 22.57
N LYS A 234 18.47 -37.06 21.82
CA LYS A 234 19.81 -37.64 21.66
C LYS A 234 20.09 -37.93 20.19
N THR A 235 21.34 -37.81 19.82
CA THR A 235 21.81 -38.21 18.49
C THR A 235 21.78 -39.74 18.40
N ASP A 236 21.11 -40.26 17.38
CA ASP A 236 21.06 -41.68 17.04
C ASP A 236 21.74 -41.86 15.69
N GLU A 237 22.93 -42.43 15.73
CA GLU A 237 23.64 -42.87 14.53
C GLU A 237 23.02 -44.20 14.08
N ASN A 238 22.92 -44.43 12.76
CA ASN A 238 22.37 -45.67 12.21
C ASN A 238 23.48 -46.61 11.70
N PRO A 239 24.33 -47.18 12.57
CA PRO A 239 25.32 -48.16 12.13
C PRO A 239 24.65 -49.45 11.62
N TYR A 240 23.35 -49.63 11.91
CA TYR A 240 22.51 -50.76 11.51
C TYR A 240 21.96 -50.64 10.07
N ARG A 241 22.23 -49.50 9.40
CA ARG A 241 22.01 -49.22 7.96
C ARG A 241 20.60 -49.48 7.45
N GLU A 242 19.58 -49.07 8.20
CA GLU A 242 18.20 -48.97 7.70
C GLU A 242 18.01 -47.75 6.77
N CYS A 243 17.29 -47.91 5.66
CA CYS A 243 17.21 -46.94 4.54
C CYS A 243 16.62 -45.55 4.87
N ARG A 244 16.23 -45.26 6.12
CA ARG A 244 15.49 -44.05 6.49
C ARG A 244 16.37 -42.89 6.97
N TYR A 245 17.56 -43.15 7.54
CA TYR A 245 18.49 -42.12 8.02
C TYR A 245 19.91 -42.69 8.20
N GLU A 246 20.95 -41.87 8.02
CA GLU A 246 22.33 -42.25 8.40
C GLU A 246 22.64 -41.80 9.83
N LYS A 247 22.22 -40.59 10.18
CA LYS A 247 22.37 -39.96 11.49
C LYS A 247 21.19 -39.03 11.71
N THR A 248 20.54 -39.14 12.87
CA THR A 248 19.34 -38.36 13.19
C THR A 248 19.33 -37.92 14.64
N PHE A 249 18.52 -36.93 14.98
CA PHE A 249 18.26 -36.55 16.35
C PHE A 249 16.87 -37.02 16.80
N ARG A 250 16.81 -37.78 17.88
CA ARG A 250 15.57 -38.41 18.38
C ARG A 250 15.16 -37.85 19.72
N SER A 251 13.86 -37.85 19.98
CA SER A 251 13.35 -37.58 21.33
C SER A 251 13.87 -38.65 22.29
N LEU A 252 14.14 -38.25 23.53
CA LEU A 252 14.47 -39.21 24.60
C LEU A 252 13.34 -40.22 24.81
N SER A 253 12.09 -39.85 24.51
CA SER A 253 10.89 -40.70 24.59
C SER A 253 10.46 -41.26 23.22
N CYS A 254 11.39 -41.43 22.28
CA CYS A 254 11.08 -41.97 20.95
C CYS A 254 10.66 -43.44 21.02
N VAL A 255 9.45 -43.75 20.51
CA VAL A 255 8.88 -45.11 20.40
C VAL A 255 9.71 -46.07 19.50
N ARG A 256 10.66 -45.54 18.73
CA ARG A 256 11.56 -46.22 17.76
C ARG A 256 10.88 -46.93 16.59
N LEU A 257 9.81 -47.70 16.78
CA LEU A 257 9.03 -48.32 15.72
C LEU A 257 7.73 -47.57 15.44
N ILE A 258 7.39 -47.45 14.16
CA ILE A 258 6.17 -46.79 13.68
C ILE A 258 5.57 -47.57 12.51
N LYS A 259 4.25 -47.47 12.32
CA LYS A 259 3.58 -48.05 11.14
C LYS A 259 4.17 -47.44 9.87
N GLY A 260 4.38 -48.25 8.83
CA GLY A 260 5.18 -47.86 7.66
C GLY A 260 4.71 -46.60 6.91
N ASN A 261 3.43 -46.25 7.00
CA ASN A 261 2.88 -45.02 6.42
C ASN A 261 3.29 -43.72 7.14
N LYS A 262 3.97 -43.79 8.29
CA LYS A 262 4.49 -42.62 9.01
C LYS A 262 6.00 -42.54 8.86
N TRP A 263 6.51 -41.30 8.73
CA TRP A 263 7.95 -41.03 8.67
C TRP A 263 8.60 -40.92 10.06
N ARG A 264 7.88 -40.37 11.05
CA ARG A 264 8.37 -40.18 12.43
C ARG A 264 7.25 -40.34 13.47
N CYS A 265 7.60 -40.71 14.71
CA CYS A 265 6.65 -40.84 15.81
C CYS A 265 6.23 -39.47 16.37
N SER A 266 5.11 -39.42 17.11
CA SER A 266 4.57 -38.17 17.69
C SER A 266 5.59 -37.41 18.54
N GLU A 267 6.39 -38.11 19.35
CA GLU A 267 7.40 -37.50 20.21
C GLU A 267 8.56 -36.91 19.41
N CYS A 268 8.97 -37.53 18.30
CA CYS A 268 9.96 -36.95 17.39
C CYS A 268 9.38 -35.81 16.53
N THR A 269 8.08 -35.83 16.22
CA THR A 269 7.41 -34.69 15.56
C THR A 269 7.43 -33.46 16.46
N LYS A 270 7.20 -33.62 17.77
CA LYS A 270 7.24 -32.51 18.75
C LYS A 270 8.61 -31.83 18.84
N LEU A 271 9.71 -32.55 18.53
CA LEU A 271 11.06 -31.97 18.50
C LEU A 271 11.27 -30.94 17.39
N TYR A 272 10.41 -30.91 16.36
CA TYR A 272 10.56 -29.99 15.24
C TYR A 272 10.56 -28.52 15.68
N ILE A 273 9.65 -28.14 16.58
CA ILE A 273 9.51 -26.74 17.03
C ILE A 273 10.71 -26.29 17.89
N PRO A 274 11.15 -27.03 18.93
CA PRO A 274 12.36 -26.69 19.69
C PRO A 274 13.62 -26.59 18.83
N ILE A 275 13.81 -27.54 17.89
CA ILE A 275 14.99 -27.54 17.02
C ILE A 275 14.94 -26.37 16.05
N GLN A 276 13.80 -26.09 15.40
CA GLN A 276 13.68 -24.92 14.52
C GLN A 276 13.89 -23.60 15.24
N ARG A 277 13.44 -23.46 16.50
CA ARG A 277 13.71 -22.25 17.30
C ARG A 277 15.20 -22.09 17.56
N ARG A 278 15.91 -23.18 17.88
CA ARG A 278 17.37 -23.17 18.08
C ARG A 278 18.14 -22.94 16.80
N VAL A 279 17.73 -23.52 15.68
CA VAL A 279 18.30 -23.24 14.34
C VAL A 279 18.11 -21.78 13.97
N LYS A 280 16.92 -21.20 14.21
CA LYS A 280 16.68 -19.76 14.03
C LYS A 280 17.53 -18.90 14.97
N ALA A 281 17.75 -19.33 16.22
CA ALA A 281 18.62 -18.64 17.17
C ALA A 281 20.10 -18.67 16.73
N ALA A 282 20.62 -19.82 16.32
CA ALA A 282 21.97 -19.98 15.77
C ALA A 282 22.15 -19.17 14.47
N ALA A 283 21.16 -19.18 13.58
CA ALA A 283 21.14 -18.34 12.38
C ALA A 283 21.01 -16.82 12.70
N MET A 284 20.46 -16.46 13.87
CA MET A 284 20.47 -15.08 14.39
C MET A 284 21.81 -14.68 15.01
N GLU A 285 22.55 -15.62 15.61
CA GLU A 285 23.93 -15.40 16.08
C GLU A 285 24.89 -15.12 14.91
N GLU A 286 24.76 -15.81 13.77
CA GLU A 286 25.50 -15.48 12.55
C GLU A 286 25.12 -14.10 11.96
N ARG A 287 23.94 -13.56 12.30
CA ARG A 287 23.50 -12.21 11.88
C ARG A 287 23.90 -11.08 12.83
N SER A 288 24.69 -11.36 13.87
CA SER A 288 24.93 -10.41 14.98
C SER A 288 26.15 -9.50 14.83
N LYS A 289 26.40 -8.89 13.66
CA LYS A 289 27.25 -7.67 13.62
C LYS A 289 26.48 -6.39 13.99
N PHE A 290 25.17 -6.46 14.25
CA PHE A 290 24.34 -5.30 14.55
C PHE A 290 23.27 -5.52 15.63
N THR A 291 23.61 -6.17 16.76
CA THR A 291 22.74 -6.11 17.95
C THR A 291 22.84 -4.71 18.56
N ALA A 292 21.72 -3.97 18.58
CA ALA A 292 21.63 -2.65 19.18
C ALA A 292 21.90 -2.72 20.69
N ASN A 293 22.65 -1.76 21.24
CA ASN A 293 23.11 -1.79 22.64
C ASN A 293 22.00 -1.94 23.69
N LYS A 294 20.75 -1.60 23.35
CA LYS A 294 19.58 -1.75 24.24
C LYS A 294 19.23 -3.20 24.59
N PHE A 295 19.76 -4.16 23.84
CA PHE A 295 19.49 -5.59 24.01
C PHE A 295 20.70 -6.36 24.56
N LEU A 296 21.78 -5.66 24.93
CA LEU A 296 22.98 -6.25 25.52
C LEU A 296 22.97 -5.99 27.03
N THR A 297 23.40 -6.97 27.82
CA THR A 297 23.69 -6.76 29.25
C THR A 297 24.90 -5.85 29.42
N GLU A 298 25.09 -5.24 30.59
CA GLU A 298 26.25 -4.36 30.84
C GLU A 298 27.60 -5.07 30.62
N GLU A 299 27.69 -6.34 31.03
CA GLU A 299 28.89 -7.15 30.83
C GLU A 299 29.17 -7.41 29.34
N GLN A 300 28.11 -7.66 28.55
CA GLN A 300 28.21 -7.80 27.09
C GLN A 300 28.56 -6.48 26.41
N LYS A 301 28.08 -5.34 26.91
CA LYS A 301 28.47 -4.01 26.42
C LYS A 301 29.96 -3.74 26.67
N LEU A 302 30.48 -4.09 27.85
CA LEU A 302 31.89 -3.95 28.20
C LEU A 302 32.80 -4.82 27.32
N ARG A 303 32.44 -6.09 27.08
CA ARG A 303 33.16 -6.96 26.14
C ARG A 303 33.14 -6.43 24.72
N LYS A 304 31.98 -5.95 24.25
CA LYS A 304 31.86 -5.33 22.92
C LYS A 304 32.71 -4.07 22.80
N LEU A 305 32.81 -3.26 23.86
CA LEU A 305 33.63 -2.05 23.88
C LEU A 305 35.13 -2.36 23.89
N SER A 306 35.56 -3.40 24.59
CA SER A 306 36.97 -3.84 24.59
C SER A 306 37.38 -4.44 23.25
N GLU A 307 36.52 -5.25 22.62
CA GLU A 307 36.74 -5.79 21.28
C GLU A 307 36.81 -4.69 20.23
N GLN A 308 35.89 -3.72 20.28
CA GLN A 308 35.90 -2.56 19.39
C GLN A 308 37.15 -1.70 19.56
N ARG A 309 37.65 -1.51 20.79
CA ARG A 309 38.92 -0.80 21.03
C ARG A 309 40.10 -1.54 20.39
N ARG A 310 40.16 -2.87 20.57
CA ARG A 310 41.20 -3.71 19.96
C ARG A 310 41.15 -3.66 18.42
N GLU A 311 39.95 -3.65 17.86
CA GLU A 311 39.74 -3.57 16.41
C GLU A 311 40.15 -2.18 15.87
N ILE A 312 39.78 -1.10 16.56
CA ILE A 312 40.23 0.27 16.25
C ILE A 312 41.76 0.36 16.26
N ASP A 313 42.43 -0.22 17.24
CA ASP A 313 43.89 -0.18 17.32
C ASP A 313 44.56 -0.97 16.21
N ASN A 314 44.01 -2.13 15.85
CA ASN A 314 44.48 -2.92 14.71
C ASN A 314 44.28 -2.18 13.38
N VAL A 315 43.14 -1.52 13.21
CA VAL A 315 42.86 -0.69 12.03
C VAL A 315 43.79 0.53 11.98
N LYS A 316 44.04 1.21 13.11
CA LYS A 316 45.01 2.31 13.20
C LYS A 316 46.43 1.85 12.82
N LYS A 317 46.86 0.67 13.28
CA LYS A 317 48.16 0.08 12.91
C LYS A 317 48.23 -0.24 11.41
N LYS A 318 47.19 -0.84 10.84
CA LYS A 318 47.08 -1.10 9.38
C LYS A 318 47.08 0.21 8.58
N LEU A 319 46.35 1.22 9.04
CA LEU A 319 46.30 2.54 8.41
C LEU A 319 47.66 3.22 8.41
N LYS A 320 48.40 3.21 9.53
CA LYS A 320 49.78 3.72 9.60
C LYS A 320 50.70 3.01 8.60
N ARG A 321 50.64 1.67 8.54
CA ARG A 321 51.45 0.89 7.59
C ARG A 321 51.09 1.18 6.13
N SER A 322 49.80 1.30 5.82
CA SER A 322 49.32 1.66 4.49
C SER A 322 49.72 3.09 4.12
N HIS A 323 49.65 4.03 5.06
CA HIS A 323 50.05 5.43 4.83
C HIS A 323 51.56 5.54 4.61
N ALA A 324 52.38 4.82 5.37
CA ALA A 324 53.83 4.74 5.16
C ALA A 324 54.15 4.15 3.77
N ARG A 325 53.50 3.05 3.38
CA ARG A 325 53.67 2.44 2.05
C ARG A 325 53.21 3.35 0.92
N MET A 326 52.12 4.09 1.12
CA MET A 326 51.60 5.06 0.17
C MET A 326 52.54 6.26 0.04
N GLN A 327 53.11 6.77 1.13
CA GLN A 327 54.13 7.81 1.10
C GLN A 327 55.40 7.35 0.39
N GLU A 328 55.83 6.10 0.62
CA GLU A 328 56.98 5.52 -0.09
C GLU A 328 56.73 5.38 -1.59
N LEU A 329 55.52 4.95 -2.00
CA LEU A 329 55.11 4.89 -3.41
C LEU A 329 54.99 6.29 -4.04
N ILE A 330 54.46 7.28 -3.31
CA ILE A 330 54.40 8.68 -3.76
C ILE A 330 55.82 9.26 -3.90
N GLN A 331 56.78 8.86 -3.05
CA GLN A 331 58.18 9.29 -3.20
C GLN A 331 58.91 8.59 -4.35
N LYS A 332 58.61 7.31 -4.62
CA LYS A 332 59.25 6.52 -5.69
C LYS A 332 58.65 6.75 -7.07
N GLU A 333 57.33 6.91 -7.17
CA GLU A 333 56.57 6.93 -8.43
C GLU A 333 55.68 8.18 -8.57
N GLY A 334 55.59 9.02 -7.54
CA GLY A 334 54.74 10.20 -7.57
C GLY A 334 55.37 11.31 -8.42
N VAL A 335 54.71 11.64 -9.52
CA VAL A 335 54.95 12.89 -10.23
C VAL A 335 54.29 14.02 -9.42
N THR A 336 55.07 15.02 -9.01
CA THR A 336 54.54 16.20 -8.32
C THR A 336 53.79 17.04 -9.35
N LEU A 337 52.45 16.96 -9.34
CA LEU A 337 51.63 17.83 -10.17
C LEU A 337 51.67 19.23 -9.58
N GLU A 338 52.14 20.20 -10.37
CA GLU A 338 52.16 21.61 -9.98
C GLU A 338 50.76 22.10 -9.57
N GLU A 339 50.72 23.01 -8.61
CA GLU A 339 49.52 23.65 -8.07
C GLU A 339 48.70 24.39 -9.15
N SER A 340 49.29 24.61 -10.33
CA SER A 340 48.70 25.15 -11.55
C SER A 340 47.65 24.23 -12.20
N LEU A 341 47.70 22.90 -11.99
CA LEU A 341 46.77 21.97 -12.65
C LEU A 341 45.38 21.91 -11.98
N SER A 342 45.28 22.33 -10.71
CA SER A 342 44.02 22.50 -9.98
C SER A 342 43.25 23.75 -10.44
N THR A 343 43.99 24.78 -10.86
CA THR A 343 43.42 26.03 -11.39
C THR A 343 42.91 25.86 -12.82
N ASP A 344 43.49 24.94 -13.59
CA ASP A 344 43.16 24.70 -15.00
C ASP A 344 41.73 24.24 -15.24
N LEU A 345 41.15 23.39 -14.38
CA LEU A 345 39.76 22.94 -14.53
C LEU A 345 38.77 24.08 -14.28
N MET A 346 39.08 24.99 -13.36
CA MET A 346 38.28 26.20 -13.09
C MET A 346 38.42 27.23 -14.21
N GLN A 347 39.59 27.31 -14.85
CA GLN A 347 39.85 28.17 -16.01
C GLN A 347 39.21 27.63 -17.29
N LEU A 348 39.25 26.31 -17.52
CA LEU A 348 38.56 25.60 -18.60
C LEU A 348 37.03 25.72 -18.49
N LEU A 349 36.47 25.64 -17.27
CA LEU A 349 35.04 25.86 -17.04
C LEU A 349 34.59 27.31 -17.25
N LYS A 350 35.49 28.29 -17.11
CA LYS A 350 35.23 29.70 -17.46
C LYS A 350 35.21 29.94 -18.98
N ASN A 351 35.96 29.14 -19.75
CA ASN A 351 36.11 29.29 -21.20
C ASN A 351 35.01 28.60 -22.02
N HIS A 352 34.06 27.92 -21.38
CA HIS A 352 32.89 27.31 -22.02
C HIS A 352 31.58 27.93 -21.53
N SER A 353 30.58 28.04 -22.41
CA SER A 353 29.24 28.56 -22.08
C SER A 353 28.45 27.58 -21.20
N ILE A 354 28.81 27.49 -19.92
CA ILE A 354 28.18 26.62 -18.92
C ILE A 354 27.21 27.46 -18.08
N THR A 355 25.99 26.96 -17.89
CA THR A 355 24.98 27.66 -17.07
C THR A 355 25.40 27.69 -15.59
N PRO A 356 24.95 28.69 -14.79
CA PRO A 356 25.23 28.75 -13.36
C PRO A 356 24.86 27.45 -12.61
N ALA A 357 23.74 26.82 -12.98
CA ALA A 357 23.30 25.56 -12.38
C ALA A 357 24.25 24.39 -12.70
N GLN A 358 24.77 24.30 -13.93
CA GLN A 358 25.78 23.30 -14.31
C GLN A 358 27.11 23.52 -13.59
N SER A 359 27.52 24.79 -13.43
CA SER A 359 28.73 25.12 -12.67
C SER A 359 28.64 24.64 -11.21
N ILE A 360 27.52 24.93 -10.54
CA ILE A 360 27.27 24.45 -9.17
C ILE A 360 27.24 22.92 -9.12
N PHE A 361 26.60 22.27 -10.09
CA PHE A 361 26.58 20.81 -10.15
C PHE A 361 28.01 20.24 -10.18
N LEU A 362 28.86 20.72 -11.08
CA LEU A 362 30.25 20.26 -11.23
C LEU A 362 31.10 20.55 -9.98
N GLN A 363 31.00 21.76 -9.43
CA GLN A 363 31.69 22.12 -8.18
C GLN A 363 31.31 21.18 -7.03
N GLN A 364 30.04 20.81 -6.91
CA GLN A 364 29.57 19.88 -5.89
C GLN A 364 30.06 18.45 -6.14
N GLN A 365 30.23 18.03 -7.40
CA GLN A 365 30.82 16.73 -7.73
C GLN A 365 32.29 16.65 -7.29
N VAL A 366 33.09 17.69 -7.61
CA VAL A 366 34.50 17.79 -7.18
C VAL A 366 34.61 17.82 -5.67
N LYS A 367 33.79 18.64 -5.00
CA LYS A 367 33.75 18.66 -3.52
C LYS A 367 33.41 17.30 -2.93
N ALA A 368 32.47 16.57 -3.53
CA ALA A 368 32.09 15.24 -3.07
C ALA A 368 33.15 14.18 -3.39
N SER A 369 34.02 14.37 -4.39
CA SER A 369 35.13 13.46 -4.71
C SER A 369 36.28 13.58 -3.73
N GLN A 370 36.57 14.79 -3.26
CA GLN A 370 37.66 15.10 -2.33
C GLN A 370 37.42 14.65 -0.87
N LEU A 371 36.17 14.39 -0.48
CA LEU A 371 35.85 14.00 0.90
C LEU A 371 36.14 12.52 1.17
N LYS A 372 36.91 12.25 2.24
CA LYS A 372 37.21 10.89 2.73
C LYS A 372 35.96 10.12 3.18
N ASN A 373 34.99 10.83 3.78
CA ASN A 373 33.74 10.26 4.29
C ASN A 373 32.53 10.90 3.59
N ALA A 374 31.69 10.07 2.97
CA ALA A 374 30.47 10.53 2.30
C ALA A 374 29.46 11.21 3.24
N SER A 375 29.52 10.92 4.55
CA SER A 375 28.68 11.56 5.58
C SER A 375 29.04 13.01 5.88
N GLY A 376 30.24 13.48 5.48
CA GLY A 376 30.68 14.87 5.65
C GLY A 376 30.18 15.82 4.56
N MET A 377 29.52 15.32 3.51
CA MET A 377 29.12 16.15 2.37
C MET A 377 27.95 17.06 2.72
N ARG A 378 28.16 18.38 2.60
CA ARG A 378 27.12 19.42 2.68
C ARG A 378 26.76 19.89 1.29
N TRP A 379 25.62 19.42 0.79
CA TRP A 379 25.13 19.72 -0.55
C TRP A 379 24.58 21.15 -0.67
N HIS A 380 24.85 21.79 -1.79
CA HIS A 380 24.26 23.07 -2.16
C HIS A 380 22.71 22.95 -2.28
N PRO A 381 21.91 23.93 -1.82
CA PRO A 381 20.46 23.86 -1.87
C PRO A 381 19.88 23.61 -3.27
N THR A 382 20.45 24.22 -4.31
CA THR A 382 20.06 23.96 -5.72
C THR A 382 20.23 22.48 -6.09
N LEU A 383 21.32 21.85 -5.65
CA LEU A 383 21.56 20.44 -5.94
C LEU A 383 20.63 19.52 -5.13
N VAL A 384 20.28 19.92 -3.90
CA VAL A 384 19.22 19.22 -3.14
C VAL A 384 17.89 19.32 -3.88
N ARG A 385 17.52 20.48 -4.41
CA ARG A 385 16.30 20.65 -5.22
C ARG A 385 16.32 19.78 -6.47
N PHE A 386 17.43 19.77 -7.20
CA PHE A 386 17.63 18.92 -8.37
C PHE A 386 17.47 17.42 -8.02
N ALA A 387 18.19 16.95 -7.00
CA ALA A 387 18.14 15.57 -6.55
C ALA A 387 16.74 15.17 -6.06
N LEU A 388 16.07 16.05 -5.31
CA LEU A 388 14.72 15.83 -4.80
C LEU A 388 13.70 15.76 -5.94
N SER A 389 13.81 16.61 -6.96
CA SER A 389 12.94 16.60 -8.14
C SER A 389 13.00 15.26 -8.87
N ILE A 390 14.21 14.72 -9.09
CA ILE A 390 14.39 13.42 -9.73
C ILE A 390 13.88 12.30 -8.83
N TYR A 391 14.26 12.30 -7.55
CA TYR A 391 13.86 11.27 -6.59
C TYR A 391 12.35 11.16 -6.43
N LEU A 392 11.62 12.29 -6.34
CA LEU A 392 10.17 12.28 -6.23
C LEU A 392 9.48 11.91 -7.54
N THR A 393 10.11 12.17 -8.70
CA THR A 393 9.59 11.77 -10.01
C THR A 393 9.81 10.28 -10.29
N SER A 394 11.01 9.76 -10.00
CA SER A 394 11.37 8.35 -10.16
C SER A 394 12.46 7.97 -9.16
N PRO A 395 12.09 7.37 -8.01
CA PRO A 395 13.06 6.89 -7.04
C PRO A 395 14.00 5.83 -7.61
N THR A 396 13.49 4.99 -8.53
CA THR A 396 14.26 3.94 -9.19
C THR A 396 15.34 4.54 -10.08
N ALA A 397 15.00 5.50 -10.95
CA ALA A 397 16.00 6.16 -11.80
C ALA A 397 17.05 6.92 -10.96
N TYR A 398 16.60 7.58 -9.89
CA TYR A 398 17.51 8.24 -8.95
C TYR A 398 18.49 7.26 -8.29
N LYS A 399 17.98 6.12 -7.83
CA LYS A 399 18.77 5.05 -7.21
C LYS A 399 19.78 4.48 -8.21
N SER A 400 19.35 4.14 -9.41
CA SER A 400 20.24 3.64 -10.47
C SER A 400 21.35 4.63 -10.80
N MET A 401 21.01 5.91 -11.01
CA MET A 401 22.00 6.97 -11.26
C MET A 401 23.04 7.07 -10.13
N ARG A 402 22.60 6.97 -8.88
CA ARG A 402 23.50 7.00 -7.72
C ARG A 402 24.37 5.74 -7.60
N GLU A 403 23.82 4.58 -7.95
CA GLU A 403 24.53 3.28 -7.89
C GLU A 403 25.55 3.11 -9.01
N THR A 404 25.38 3.78 -10.16
CA THR A 404 26.38 3.76 -11.24
C THR A 404 27.75 4.32 -10.82
N GLY A 405 27.81 5.14 -9.76
CA GLY A 405 29.03 5.84 -9.36
C GLY A 405 29.44 6.99 -10.27
N MET A 406 28.78 7.18 -11.43
CA MET A 406 29.09 8.26 -12.38
C MET A 406 28.78 9.65 -11.80
N VAL A 407 27.76 9.75 -10.95
CA VAL A 407 27.36 11.01 -10.31
C VAL A 407 27.18 10.80 -8.80
N LYS A 408 27.86 11.62 -8.00
CA LYS A 408 27.65 11.68 -6.54
C LYS A 408 26.43 12.54 -6.24
N LEU A 409 25.42 11.93 -5.62
CA LEU A 409 24.15 12.58 -5.28
C LEU A 409 23.78 12.37 -3.80
N PRO A 410 22.93 13.24 -3.22
CA PRO A 410 22.40 13.08 -1.87
C PRO A 410 21.81 11.68 -1.61
N SER A 411 21.94 11.18 -0.38
CA SER A 411 21.31 9.90 -0.03
C SER A 411 19.79 10.00 0.01
N SER A 412 19.09 8.89 -0.26
CA SER A 412 17.63 8.84 -0.17
C SER A 412 17.12 9.23 1.23
N ARG A 413 17.88 8.92 2.28
CA ARG A 413 17.57 9.36 3.66
C ARG A 413 17.65 10.88 3.82
N THR A 414 18.63 11.53 3.16
CA THR A 414 18.74 12.99 3.17
C THR A 414 17.53 13.61 2.48
N LEU A 415 17.14 13.09 1.31
CA LEU A 415 15.98 13.55 0.55
C LEU A 415 14.66 13.31 1.30
N PHE A 416 14.52 12.19 2.01
CA PHE A 416 13.37 11.89 2.86
C PHE A 416 13.11 13.00 3.89
N ASN A 417 14.17 13.52 4.52
CA ASN A 417 14.03 14.57 5.54
C ASN A 417 13.56 15.91 4.95
N TYR A 418 13.78 16.16 3.66
CA TYR A 418 13.25 17.32 2.96
C TYR A 418 11.81 17.08 2.49
N SER A 419 11.51 15.93 1.89
CA SER A 419 10.14 15.64 1.40
C SER A 419 9.10 15.48 2.50
N HIS A 420 9.51 15.07 3.72
CA HIS A 420 8.61 14.87 4.84
C HIS A 420 8.64 16.01 5.87
N ALA A 421 9.25 17.15 5.53
CA ALA A 421 9.30 18.31 6.42
C ALA A 421 7.91 18.86 6.74
N ASN A 422 7.00 18.82 5.75
CA ASN A 422 5.61 19.22 5.92
C ASN A 422 4.73 17.98 6.10
N LYS A 423 3.82 18.04 7.07
CA LYS A 423 2.74 17.06 7.22
C LYS A 423 1.61 17.47 6.27
N ILE A 424 1.06 16.50 5.55
CA ILE A 424 -0.19 16.70 4.82
C ILE A 424 -1.28 15.98 5.59
N GLU A 425 -2.33 16.74 5.89
CA GLU A 425 -3.55 16.31 6.55
C GLU A 425 -4.72 16.59 5.59
N GLU A 426 -5.87 16.02 5.90
CA GLU A 426 -7.12 16.29 5.17
C GLU A 426 -7.60 17.73 5.43
N GLY A 427 -8.46 18.23 4.55
CA GLY A 427 -8.95 19.61 4.58
C GLY A 427 -8.04 20.59 3.86
N ILE A 428 -8.07 21.85 4.28
CA ILE A 428 -7.32 22.96 3.66
C ILE A 428 -5.85 22.91 4.08
N ASP A 429 -4.94 22.78 3.12
CA ASP A 429 -3.50 22.84 3.37
C ASP A 429 -3.05 24.28 3.59
N LYS A 430 -2.86 24.64 4.86
CA LYS A 430 -2.43 25.98 5.29
C LYS A 430 -1.09 26.38 4.70
N THR A 431 -0.14 25.45 4.61
CA THR A 431 1.20 25.74 4.09
C THR A 431 1.15 26.05 2.60
N VAL A 432 0.32 25.33 1.84
CA VAL A 432 0.11 25.62 0.41
C VAL A 432 -0.63 26.95 0.24
N LEU A 433 -1.63 27.22 1.07
CA LEU A 433 -2.40 28.47 1.05
C LEU A 433 -1.52 29.69 1.34
N GLU A 434 -0.67 29.66 2.37
CA GLU A 434 0.24 30.75 2.73
C GLU A 434 1.24 31.03 1.59
N LYS A 435 1.90 29.99 1.06
CA LYS A 435 2.81 30.13 -0.08
C LYS A 435 2.12 30.68 -1.32
N LEU A 436 0.89 30.24 -1.57
CA LEU A 436 0.08 30.75 -2.68
C LEU A 436 -0.19 32.24 -2.49
N ALA A 437 -0.63 32.65 -1.29
CA ALA A 437 -0.94 34.03 -0.96
C ALA A 437 0.30 34.92 -1.15
N GLU A 438 1.45 34.52 -0.62
CA GLU A 438 2.72 35.24 -0.80
C GLU A 438 3.10 35.39 -2.27
N ASN A 439 2.96 34.33 -3.06
CA ASN A 439 3.28 34.35 -4.48
C ASN A 439 2.32 35.26 -5.27
N VAL A 440 1.02 35.20 -4.97
CA VAL A 440 0.01 36.09 -5.58
C VAL A 440 0.28 37.53 -5.21
N GLN A 441 0.60 37.83 -3.94
CA GLN A 441 0.92 39.18 -3.50
C GLN A 441 2.13 39.74 -4.25
N LYS A 442 3.23 38.96 -4.36
CA LYS A 442 4.43 39.34 -5.13
C LYS A 442 4.10 39.65 -6.60
N LEU A 443 3.23 38.86 -7.22
CA LEU A 443 2.81 39.09 -8.60
C LEU A 443 1.93 40.33 -8.75
N CYS A 444 1.03 40.58 -7.81
CA CYS A 444 0.19 41.78 -7.82
C CYS A 444 0.99 43.06 -7.59
N ASP A 445 2.06 43.00 -6.79
CA ASP A 445 2.97 44.12 -6.56
C ASP A 445 3.94 44.36 -7.71
N SER A 446 4.09 43.38 -8.61
CA SER A 446 4.90 43.56 -9.81
C SER A 446 4.31 44.65 -10.71
N VAL A 447 5.20 45.48 -11.27
CA VAL A 447 4.82 46.58 -12.15
C VAL A 447 5.02 46.15 -13.59
N ASN A 448 3.97 46.32 -14.39
CA ASN A 448 4.06 46.05 -15.81
C ASN A 448 4.94 47.11 -16.48
N LYS A 449 6.06 46.68 -17.10
CA LYS A 449 7.04 47.58 -17.72
C LYS A 449 6.46 48.44 -18.85
N LYS A 450 5.38 48.02 -19.50
CA LYS A 450 4.76 48.76 -20.62
C LYS A 450 3.75 49.79 -20.14
N THR A 451 2.97 49.48 -19.10
CA THR A 451 1.86 50.34 -18.66
C THR A 451 2.16 51.12 -17.39
N GLY A 452 3.25 50.80 -16.68
CA GLY A 452 3.64 51.42 -15.41
C GLY A 452 2.70 51.14 -14.24
N LYS A 453 1.65 50.32 -14.43
CA LYS A 453 0.66 49.96 -13.42
C LYS A 453 1.01 48.65 -12.74
N LYS A 454 0.62 48.53 -11.46
CA LYS A 454 0.65 47.26 -10.72
C LYS A 454 -0.22 46.22 -11.41
N GLU A 455 0.22 44.98 -11.46
CA GLU A 455 -0.52 43.87 -12.07
C GLU A 455 -1.58 43.27 -11.12
N THR A 456 -2.47 44.12 -10.59
CA THR A 456 -3.50 43.73 -9.61
C THR A 456 -4.42 42.60 -10.10
N HIS A 457 -4.60 42.48 -11.41
CA HIS A 457 -5.36 41.42 -12.07
C HIS A 457 -4.79 40.00 -11.87
N LYS A 458 -3.55 39.86 -11.37
CA LYS A 458 -2.92 38.57 -11.05
C LYS A 458 -3.54 37.88 -9.84
N LYS A 459 -4.38 38.57 -9.07
CA LYS A 459 -5.15 38.00 -7.95
C LYS A 459 -6.30 37.08 -8.38
N TYR A 460 -6.75 37.15 -9.64
CA TYR A 460 -7.94 36.42 -10.10
C TYR A 460 -7.67 34.95 -10.42
N HIS A 461 -8.47 34.08 -9.80
CA HIS A 461 -8.35 32.64 -9.87
C HIS A 461 -9.72 31.95 -10.04
N VAL A 462 -9.65 30.75 -10.58
CA VAL A 462 -10.75 29.82 -10.78
C VAL A 462 -10.57 28.66 -9.81
N LEU A 463 -11.63 28.32 -9.08
CA LEU A 463 -11.67 27.15 -8.22
C LEU A 463 -12.33 25.98 -8.95
N MET A 464 -11.76 24.79 -8.84
CA MET A 464 -12.24 23.56 -9.47
C MET A 464 -12.40 22.50 -8.39
N GLY A 465 -13.53 21.80 -8.36
CA GLY A 465 -13.78 20.69 -7.43
C GLY A 465 -14.27 19.46 -8.18
N ASP A 466 -13.65 18.31 -7.92
CA ASP A 466 -14.06 17.02 -8.48
C ASP A 466 -13.70 15.87 -7.55
N GLU A 467 -14.41 14.75 -7.71
CA GLU A 467 -14.22 13.52 -6.95
C GLU A 467 -13.28 12.55 -7.67
N MET A 468 -12.42 11.89 -6.89
CA MET A 468 -11.60 10.78 -7.39
C MET A 468 -11.82 9.53 -6.53
N HIS A 469 -12.23 8.43 -7.16
CA HIS A 469 -12.29 7.12 -6.50
C HIS A 469 -10.90 6.63 -6.06
N ILE A 470 -10.83 6.19 -4.80
CA ILE A 470 -9.65 5.65 -4.11
C ILE A 470 -9.93 4.25 -3.54
N SER A 471 -8.85 3.52 -3.23
CA SER A 471 -8.98 2.24 -2.52
C SER A 471 -9.47 2.46 -1.09
N GLN A 472 -10.63 1.89 -0.75
CA GLN A 472 -11.17 1.83 0.62
C GLN A 472 -10.24 0.98 1.49
N ASN A 473 -9.52 1.60 2.42
CA ASN A 473 -8.60 0.91 3.33
C ASN A 473 -8.28 1.79 4.54
N LEU A 474 -8.02 1.15 5.68
CA LEU A 474 -7.52 1.81 6.88
C LEU A 474 -6.00 1.68 6.99
N VAL A 475 -5.32 2.78 7.30
CA VAL A 475 -3.86 2.86 7.40
C VAL A 475 -3.49 3.39 8.78
N PHE A 476 -2.74 2.59 9.55
CA PHE A 476 -2.23 3.01 10.84
C PHE A 476 -0.96 3.86 10.68
N GLN A 477 -1.05 5.15 11.00
CA GLN A 477 0.05 6.09 10.86
C GLN A 477 0.92 6.12 12.13
N LYS A 478 2.04 5.39 12.12
CA LYS A 478 2.96 5.25 13.27
C LYS A 478 3.46 6.58 13.87
N SER A 479 3.57 7.64 13.07
CA SER A 479 4.08 8.95 13.53
C SER A 479 3.08 9.73 14.38
N THR A 480 1.79 9.51 14.17
CA THR A 480 0.68 10.22 14.85
C THR A 480 -0.11 9.30 15.77
N GLY A 481 0.00 7.97 15.60
CA GLY A 481 -0.81 6.99 16.32
C GLY A 481 -2.26 6.90 15.82
N LYS A 482 -2.60 7.60 14.72
CA LYS A 482 -3.97 7.67 14.21
C LYS A 482 -4.23 6.62 13.13
N LEU A 483 -5.46 6.13 13.08
CA LEU A 483 -5.99 5.35 11.97
C LEU A 483 -6.56 6.32 10.92
N VAL A 484 -6.10 6.18 9.67
CA VAL A 484 -6.47 7.06 8.55
C VAL A 484 -7.21 6.24 7.51
N GLY A 485 -8.28 6.79 6.94
CA GLY A 485 -9.08 6.12 5.90
C GLY A 485 -10.58 6.27 6.07
N PHE A 486 -11.04 6.86 7.17
CA PHE A 486 -12.44 7.20 7.37
C PHE A 486 -12.85 8.44 6.57
N THR A 487 -14.16 8.65 6.40
CA THR A 487 -14.72 9.85 5.77
C THR A 487 -14.44 11.09 6.62
N THR A 488 -14.09 12.19 5.97
CA THR A 488 -14.00 13.50 6.61
C THR A 488 -15.41 13.97 6.94
N LEU A 489 -15.77 13.92 8.22
CA LEU A 489 -16.96 14.55 8.78
C LEU A 489 -16.49 15.49 9.89
N ASP A 490 -17.01 16.71 9.91
CA ASP A 490 -16.80 17.58 11.06
C ASP A 490 -17.70 17.17 12.23
N THR A 491 -17.52 17.82 13.37
CA THR A 491 -18.21 17.46 14.62
C THR A 491 -19.73 17.47 14.45
N LEU A 492 -20.27 18.50 13.78
CA LEU A 492 -21.71 18.63 13.55
C LEU A 492 -22.23 17.58 12.58
N ASP A 493 -21.53 17.34 11.46
CA ASP A 493 -21.94 16.32 10.49
C ASP A 493 -21.89 14.91 11.10
N ARG A 494 -20.97 14.67 12.05
CA ARG A 494 -20.95 13.42 12.84
C ARG A 494 -22.15 13.33 13.77
N GLU A 495 -22.43 14.38 14.52
CA GLU A 495 -23.56 14.43 15.45
C GLU A 495 -24.90 14.25 14.73
N VAL A 496 -25.10 14.95 13.60
CA VAL A 496 -26.31 14.80 12.77
C VAL A 496 -26.42 13.37 12.25
N LYS A 497 -25.34 12.79 11.74
CA LYS A 497 -25.35 11.42 11.24
C LYS A 497 -25.60 10.40 12.36
N MET A 498 -25.04 10.62 13.55
CA MET A 498 -25.32 9.82 14.74
C MET A 498 -26.81 9.89 15.10
N LEU A 499 -27.40 11.09 15.05
CA LEU A 499 -28.83 11.28 15.31
C LEU A 499 -29.71 10.59 14.26
N GLU A 500 -29.41 10.75 12.97
CA GLU A 500 -30.12 10.06 11.87
C GLU A 500 -30.07 8.54 12.04
N GLN A 501 -28.91 7.99 12.39
CA GLN A 501 -28.73 6.54 12.58
C GLN A 501 -29.46 6.01 13.82
N VAL A 502 -29.46 6.76 14.93
CA VAL A 502 -30.24 6.40 16.13
C VAL A 502 -31.74 6.44 15.87
N LEU A 503 -32.20 7.36 15.02
CA LEU A 503 -33.61 7.43 14.60
C LEU A 503 -34.02 6.25 13.70
N ASP A 504 -33.10 5.78 12.84
CA ASP A 504 -33.37 4.68 11.92
C ASP A 504 -33.23 3.29 12.56
N ASN A 505 -32.36 3.09 13.57
CA ASN A 505 -32.24 1.86 14.36
C ASN A 505 -31.61 2.13 15.74
N SER A 506 -32.36 1.91 16.83
CA SER A 506 -31.93 2.23 18.20
C SER A 506 -30.76 1.38 18.75
N ASP A 507 -30.45 0.25 18.11
CA ASP A 507 -29.53 -0.76 18.65
C ASP A 507 -28.18 -0.85 17.91
N GLN A 508 -27.90 0.04 16.95
CA GLN A 508 -26.66 0.01 16.16
C GLN A 508 -25.62 1.02 16.68
N GLU A 509 -24.42 0.53 17.01
CA GLU A 509 -23.25 1.40 17.23
C GLU A 509 -22.91 2.17 15.95
N CYS A 510 -22.63 3.48 16.07
CA CYS A 510 -22.27 4.34 14.95
C CYS A 510 -20.96 3.89 14.28
N GLU A 511 -21.05 3.15 13.18
CA GLU A 511 -19.87 2.75 12.41
C GLU A 511 -19.30 3.92 11.58
N GLU A 512 -18.04 4.27 11.83
CA GLU A 512 -17.30 5.23 11.01
C GLU A 512 -17.18 4.70 9.58
N THR A 513 -17.67 5.48 8.61
CA THR A 513 -17.66 5.06 7.21
C THR A 513 -16.26 5.18 6.62
N ILE A 514 -15.82 4.14 5.90
CA ILE A 514 -14.53 4.15 5.19
C ILE A 514 -14.67 4.97 3.89
N ALA A 515 -13.71 5.85 3.64
CA ALA A 515 -13.70 6.70 2.45
C ALA A 515 -13.47 5.87 1.17
N SER A 516 -14.36 6.05 0.20
CA SER A 516 -14.33 5.43 -1.14
C SER A 516 -13.81 6.39 -2.21
N LYS A 517 -13.85 7.69 -1.91
CA LYS A 517 -13.50 8.79 -2.81
C LYS A 517 -12.72 9.86 -2.04
N ILE A 518 -12.09 10.75 -2.78
CA ILE A 518 -11.61 12.03 -2.28
C ILE A 518 -12.22 13.16 -3.09
N MET A 519 -12.69 14.20 -2.43
CA MET A 519 -13.05 15.48 -3.04
C MET A 519 -11.81 16.38 -3.01
N VAL A 520 -11.37 16.85 -4.18
CA VAL A 520 -10.15 17.66 -4.30
C VAL A 520 -10.49 19.02 -4.88
N PHE A 521 -10.09 20.07 -4.16
CA PHE A 521 -10.21 21.45 -4.62
C PHE A 521 -8.89 21.97 -5.14
N MET A 522 -8.87 22.39 -6.41
CA MET A 522 -7.71 22.97 -7.07
C MET A 522 -8.00 24.40 -7.50
N VAL A 523 -7.07 25.31 -7.22
CA VAL A 523 -7.10 26.67 -7.72
C VAL A 523 -6.22 26.80 -8.96
N LYS A 524 -6.68 27.57 -9.93
CA LYS A 524 -5.94 27.91 -11.15
C LYS A 524 -6.04 29.41 -11.40
N GLY A 525 -4.90 30.08 -11.54
CA GLY A 525 -4.90 31.51 -11.82
C GLY A 525 -5.24 31.82 -13.27
N VAL A 526 -6.01 32.89 -13.47
CA VAL A 526 -6.48 33.33 -14.79
C VAL A 526 -5.32 33.81 -15.66
N SER A 527 -4.40 34.58 -15.08
CA SER A 527 -3.37 35.35 -15.79
C SER A 527 -1.93 35.13 -15.27
N ASN A 528 -1.75 34.27 -14.27
CA ASN A 528 -0.48 34.06 -13.57
C ASN A 528 0.12 32.64 -13.72
N GLY A 529 -0.62 31.70 -14.34
CA GLY A 529 -0.16 30.33 -14.55
C GLY A 529 -0.08 29.45 -13.29
N ILE A 530 -0.51 29.95 -12.13
CA ILE A 530 -0.53 29.21 -10.88
C ILE A 530 -1.56 28.09 -10.97
N LYS A 531 -1.19 26.90 -10.48
CA LYS A 531 -2.08 25.75 -10.32
C LYS A 531 -1.69 24.98 -9.06
N LYS A 532 -2.59 24.93 -8.07
CA LYS A 532 -2.32 24.30 -6.76
C LYS A 532 -3.55 23.60 -6.20
N VAL A 533 -3.34 22.43 -5.59
CA VAL A 533 -4.38 21.79 -4.77
C VAL A 533 -4.43 22.53 -3.44
N ILE A 534 -5.62 22.97 -3.03
CA ILE A 534 -5.82 23.77 -1.81
C ILE A 534 -6.44 22.93 -0.71
N ALA A 535 -7.35 22.02 -1.07
CA ALA A 535 -7.98 21.16 -0.09
C ALA A 535 -8.23 19.75 -0.64
N THR A 536 -8.21 18.77 0.24
CA THR A 536 -8.57 17.38 -0.06
C THR A 536 -9.38 16.80 1.11
N TYR A 537 -10.60 16.35 0.83
CA TYR A 537 -11.49 15.76 1.81
C TYR A 537 -11.75 14.29 1.45
N ALA A 538 -11.74 13.39 2.43
CA ALA A 538 -12.06 11.99 2.28
C ALA A 538 -13.58 11.80 2.31
N VAL A 539 -14.13 11.04 1.36
CA VAL A 539 -15.57 11.00 1.11
C VAL A 539 -16.04 9.56 0.95
N GLY A 540 -17.20 9.26 1.55
CA GLY A 540 -17.95 8.02 1.32
C GLY A 540 -19.11 8.33 0.38
N ASN A 541 -20.21 8.80 0.97
CA ASN A 541 -21.34 9.42 0.28
C ASN A 541 -21.32 10.92 0.57
N MET A 542 -21.28 11.76 -0.46
CA MET A 542 -21.29 13.22 -0.31
C MET A 542 -22.68 13.78 -0.53
N SER A 543 -23.12 14.69 0.34
CA SER A 543 -24.37 15.44 0.14
C SER A 543 -24.10 16.80 -0.55
N ALA A 544 -25.15 17.37 -1.16
CA ALA A 544 -25.07 18.72 -1.74
C ALA A 544 -24.79 19.79 -0.67
N VAL A 545 -25.24 19.58 0.57
CA VAL A 545 -24.99 20.47 1.71
C VAL A 545 -23.52 20.45 2.10
N GLN A 546 -22.91 19.27 2.20
CA GLN A 546 -21.47 19.12 2.46
C GLN A 546 -20.63 19.77 1.36
N MET A 547 -20.99 19.53 0.10
CA MET A 547 -20.32 20.15 -1.05
C MET A 547 -20.39 21.69 -0.97
N LYS A 548 -21.55 22.24 -0.61
CA LYS A 548 -21.74 23.68 -0.42
C LYS A 548 -20.82 24.23 0.67
N LYS A 549 -20.82 23.58 1.83
CA LYS A 549 -20.03 23.96 3.00
C LYS A 549 -18.53 24.00 2.68
N TRP A 550 -17.97 22.88 2.22
CA TRP A 550 -16.54 22.81 1.89
C TRP A 550 -16.14 23.79 0.79
N THR A 551 -16.98 23.97 -0.24
CA THR A 551 -16.69 24.94 -1.31
C THR A 551 -16.58 26.36 -0.76
N TRP A 552 -17.51 26.79 0.10
CA TRP A 552 -17.48 28.12 0.71
C TRP A 552 -16.38 28.28 1.77
N GLU A 553 -16.02 27.24 2.50
CA GLU A 553 -14.85 27.25 3.40
C GLU A 553 -13.56 27.50 2.63
N VAL A 554 -13.36 26.78 1.51
CA VAL A 554 -12.19 26.94 0.64
C VAL A 554 -12.17 28.32 -0.01
N ILE A 555 -13.30 28.79 -0.55
CA ILE A 555 -13.42 30.15 -1.10
C ILE A 555 -13.09 31.18 -0.02
N GLY A 556 -13.64 31.06 1.17
CA GLY A 556 -13.37 31.99 2.26
C GLY A 556 -11.91 32.03 2.68
N ALA A 557 -11.23 30.88 2.71
CA ALA A 557 -9.80 30.80 3.01
C ALA A 557 -8.95 31.49 1.92
N LEU A 558 -9.29 31.28 0.65
CA LEU A 558 -8.61 31.92 -0.49
C LEU A 558 -8.81 33.44 -0.51
N GLU A 559 -10.05 33.90 -0.38
CA GLU A 559 -10.41 35.33 -0.41
C GLU A 559 -9.75 36.11 0.72
N ARG A 560 -9.77 35.58 1.95
CA ARG A 560 -9.08 36.19 3.11
C ARG A 560 -7.55 36.26 2.93
N SER A 561 -7.00 35.41 2.08
CA SER A 561 -5.56 35.37 1.79
C SER A 561 -5.18 36.23 0.57
N GLY A 562 -6.11 37.06 0.04
CA GLY A 562 -5.86 37.90 -1.12
C GLY A 562 -5.93 37.18 -2.47
N VAL A 563 -6.41 35.94 -2.50
CA VAL A 563 -6.60 35.14 -3.71
C VAL A 563 -8.07 35.21 -4.13
N ALA A 564 -8.36 36.07 -5.09
CA ALA A 564 -9.73 36.35 -5.53
C ALA A 564 -10.29 35.22 -6.40
N VAL A 565 -11.32 34.53 -5.92
CA VAL A 565 -12.04 33.51 -6.68
C VAL A 565 -13.14 34.17 -7.50
N VAL A 566 -13.12 33.98 -8.82
CA VAL A 566 -14.13 34.55 -9.74
C VAL A 566 -15.08 33.51 -10.29
N ALA A 567 -14.67 32.25 -10.31
CA ALA A 567 -15.46 31.17 -10.87
C ALA A 567 -15.24 29.86 -10.13
N PHE A 568 -16.30 29.05 -10.05
CA PHE A 568 -16.27 27.67 -9.61
C PHE A 568 -16.64 26.75 -10.79
N VAL A 569 -15.76 25.78 -11.09
CA VAL A 569 -15.95 24.82 -12.18
C VAL A 569 -16.14 23.42 -11.63
N CYS A 570 -17.25 22.78 -12.00
CA CYS A 570 -17.61 21.43 -11.58
C CYS A 570 -18.17 20.58 -12.75
N ASP A 571 -18.25 19.27 -12.54
CA ASP A 571 -18.97 18.39 -13.46
C ASP A 571 -20.49 18.57 -13.34
N GLY A 572 -21.23 17.89 -14.21
CA GLY A 572 -22.69 17.95 -14.22
C GLY A 572 -23.39 16.99 -13.25
N SER A 573 -22.76 16.51 -12.17
CA SER A 573 -23.38 15.52 -11.26
C SER A 573 -24.60 16.08 -10.50
N SER A 574 -25.47 15.19 -10.00
CA SER A 574 -26.68 15.59 -9.25
C SER A 574 -26.37 16.44 -8.02
N ILE A 575 -25.32 16.07 -7.29
CA ILE A 575 -24.84 16.78 -6.10
C ILE A 575 -24.42 18.21 -6.49
N ASN A 576 -23.61 18.36 -7.54
CA ASN A 576 -23.12 19.65 -8.01
C ASN A 576 -24.26 20.56 -8.51
N ARG A 577 -25.24 19.99 -9.23
CA ARG A 577 -26.43 20.75 -9.67
C ARG A 577 -27.29 21.21 -8.49
N SER A 578 -27.55 20.33 -7.51
CA SER A 578 -28.31 20.69 -6.31
C SER A 578 -27.58 21.78 -5.50
N PHE A 579 -26.26 21.65 -5.34
CA PHE A 579 -25.40 22.67 -4.76
C PHE A 579 -25.57 24.03 -5.47
N ILE A 580 -25.45 24.08 -6.81
CA ILE A 580 -25.57 25.33 -7.57
C ILE A 580 -26.97 25.94 -7.42
N ASN A 581 -28.02 25.15 -7.65
CA ASN A 581 -29.40 25.61 -7.58
C ASN A 581 -29.83 26.08 -6.19
N SER A 582 -29.11 25.68 -5.13
CA SER A 582 -29.35 26.18 -3.77
C SER A 582 -28.83 27.62 -3.52
N HIS A 583 -28.26 28.29 -4.53
CA HIS A 583 -27.79 29.67 -4.44
C HIS A 583 -28.84 30.63 -4.99
N GLN A 584 -28.93 31.79 -4.35
CA GLN A 584 -29.64 32.92 -4.91
C GLN A 584 -28.81 33.52 -6.06
N PRO A 585 -29.38 33.65 -7.27
CA PRO A 585 -28.68 34.23 -8.40
C PRO A 585 -28.38 35.72 -8.16
N ALA A 586 -27.22 36.18 -8.61
CA ALA A 586 -26.90 37.61 -8.62
C ALA A 586 -27.47 38.31 -9.86
N THR A 587 -27.68 37.54 -10.94
CA THR A 587 -28.35 37.98 -12.16
C THR A 587 -29.56 37.10 -12.42
N THR A 588 -30.74 37.71 -12.50
CA THR A 588 -31.95 37.02 -12.94
C THR A 588 -31.96 36.95 -14.47
N HIS A 589 -31.93 35.74 -15.03
CA HIS A 589 -32.11 35.49 -16.45
C HIS A 589 -33.50 34.90 -16.70
N LEU A 590 -34.11 35.22 -17.85
CA LEU A 590 -35.47 34.78 -18.21
C LEU A 590 -35.64 33.26 -18.15
N SER A 591 -34.57 32.51 -18.41
CA SER A 591 -34.60 31.04 -18.35
C SER A 591 -34.65 30.45 -16.94
N GLY A 592 -34.56 31.26 -15.87
CA GLY A 592 -34.53 30.81 -14.47
C GLY A 592 -33.28 30.02 -14.07
N ILE A 593 -32.23 30.04 -14.89
CA ILE A 593 -31.00 29.25 -14.64
C ILE A 593 -30.07 30.04 -13.71
N VAL A 594 -29.62 29.39 -12.64
CA VAL A 594 -28.60 29.92 -11.75
C VAL A 594 -27.21 29.67 -12.35
N PHE A 595 -26.50 30.74 -12.73
CA PHE A 595 -25.14 30.68 -13.27
C PHE A 595 -24.16 31.61 -12.53
N ASP A 596 -24.65 32.41 -11.60
CA ASP A 596 -23.84 33.25 -10.73
C ASP A 596 -24.47 33.36 -9.33
N THR A 597 -23.70 33.90 -8.40
CA THR A 597 -24.20 34.33 -7.09
C THR A 597 -23.29 35.41 -6.51
N ILE A 598 -23.72 36.13 -5.48
CA ILE A 598 -22.86 37.09 -4.78
C ILE A 598 -21.80 36.31 -4.00
N ASN A 599 -20.53 36.68 -4.16
CA ASN A 599 -19.47 36.08 -3.37
C ASN A 599 -19.60 36.53 -1.90
N LYS A 600 -20.00 35.61 -1.00
CA LYS A 600 -20.21 35.91 0.43
C LYS A 600 -18.95 36.43 1.14
N CYS A 601 -17.77 36.08 0.64
CA CYS A 601 -16.48 36.48 1.18
C CYS A 601 -15.90 37.71 0.47
N ALA A 602 -16.49 38.14 -0.65
CA ALA A 602 -16.13 39.34 -1.40
C ALA A 602 -17.38 39.93 -2.06
N ARG A 603 -18.24 40.59 -1.25
CA ARG A 603 -19.60 41.02 -1.66
C ARG A 603 -19.64 41.97 -2.87
N ASN A 604 -18.52 42.60 -3.20
CA ASN A 604 -18.37 43.46 -4.37
C ASN A 604 -18.15 42.69 -5.69
N ARG A 605 -18.06 41.35 -5.66
CA ARG A 605 -17.84 40.53 -6.86
C ARG A 605 -18.82 39.36 -6.90
N LYS A 606 -19.18 38.97 -8.11
CA LYS A 606 -19.94 37.75 -8.38
C LYS A 606 -19.00 36.55 -8.36
N LEU A 607 -19.56 35.39 -8.01
CA LEU A 607 -18.97 34.08 -8.23
C LEU A 607 -19.75 33.41 -9.36
N TYR A 608 -19.08 33.06 -10.45
CA TYR A 608 -19.70 32.42 -11.61
C TYR A 608 -19.59 30.90 -11.54
N PHE A 609 -20.64 30.19 -11.91
CA PHE A 609 -20.67 28.72 -11.99
C PHE A 609 -20.51 28.26 -13.44
N LEU A 610 -19.54 27.38 -13.69
CA LEU A 610 -19.33 26.79 -15.01
C LEU A 610 -19.33 25.26 -14.90
N SER A 611 -19.98 24.60 -15.85
CA SER A 611 -19.81 23.16 -16.03
C SER A 611 -18.54 22.89 -16.83
N ASP A 612 -17.90 21.75 -16.58
CA ASP A 612 -16.74 21.33 -17.35
C ASP A 612 -17.10 21.13 -18.83
N VAL A 613 -16.57 22.00 -19.69
CA VAL A 613 -16.88 22.04 -21.13
C VAL A 613 -16.50 20.74 -21.86
N PRO A 614 -15.30 20.14 -21.66
CA PRO A 614 -15.00 18.80 -22.15
C PRO A 614 -16.00 17.71 -21.71
N HIS A 615 -16.46 17.76 -20.46
CA HIS A 615 -17.52 16.87 -19.98
C HIS A 615 -18.85 17.12 -20.69
N LEU A 616 -19.27 18.39 -20.84
CA LEU A 616 -20.48 18.74 -21.58
C LEU A 616 -20.44 18.24 -23.03
N LEU A 617 -19.31 18.35 -23.72
CA LEU A 617 -19.19 17.79 -25.07
C LEU A 617 -19.43 16.26 -25.08
N LYS A 618 -18.95 15.54 -24.07
CA LYS A 618 -19.23 14.11 -23.92
C LYS A 618 -20.72 13.84 -23.70
N THR A 619 -21.39 14.62 -22.86
CA THR A 619 -22.84 14.43 -22.58
C THR A 619 -23.71 14.79 -23.78
N ILE A 620 -23.38 15.87 -24.51
CA ILE A 620 -24.00 16.22 -25.80
C ILE A 620 -23.85 15.06 -26.77
N ARG A 621 -22.63 14.54 -26.95
CA ARG A 621 -22.39 13.38 -27.81
C ARG A 621 -23.16 12.17 -27.35
N ASN A 622 -23.20 11.86 -26.06
CA ASN A 622 -23.92 10.69 -25.56
C ASN A 622 -25.44 10.82 -25.74
N CYS A 623 -26.01 12.02 -25.61
CA CYS A 623 -27.41 12.29 -25.97
C CYS A 623 -27.63 12.08 -27.46
N PHE A 624 -26.75 12.62 -28.31
CA PHE A 624 -26.82 12.43 -29.75
C PHE A 624 -26.68 10.96 -30.15
N LEU A 625 -25.76 10.21 -29.55
CA LEU A 625 -25.62 8.76 -29.75
C LEU A 625 -26.89 7.99 -29.39
N ASN A 626 -27.58 8.42 -28.33
CA ASN A 626 -28.85 7.82 -27.90
C ASN A 626 -30.03 8.14 -28.82
N SER A 627 -29.85 9.00 -29.83
CA SER A 627 -30.83 9.22 -30.91
C SER A 627 -30.84 8.14 -31.98
N ARG A 628 -29.84 7.24 -31.97
CA ARG A 628 -29.76 6.09 -32.87
C ARG A 628 -31.00 5.21 -32.76
N TRP A 629 -31.45 4.65 -33.88
CA TRP A 629 -32.40 3.55 -33.89
C TRP A 629 -31.66 2.21 -33.89
N ASP A 630 -31.90 1.36 -32.89
CA ASP A 630 -31.23 0.04 -32.76
C ASP A 630 -32.10 -1.14 -33.23
N GLY A 631 -33.25 -0.86 -33.86
CA GLY A 631 -34.21 -1.87 -34.30
C GLY A 631 -35.26 -2.22 -33.23
N LYS A 632 -35.06 -1.85 -31.96
CA LYS A 632 -36.00 -2.10 -30.86
C LYS A 632 -36.53 -0.82 -30.23
N LYS A 633 -35.65 0.17 -29.97
CA LYS A 633 -36.02 1.45 -29.34
C LYS A 633 -34.93 2.50 -29.51
N SER A 634 -35.33 3.74 -29.78
CA SER A 634 -34.43 4.88 -29.61
C SER A 634 -34.62 5.49 -28.23
N ARG A 635 -33.54 5.81 -27.51
CA ARG A 635 -33.66 6.41 -26.17
C ARG A 635 -33.97 7.90 -26.24
N ARG A 636 -33.56 8.59 -27.32
CA ARG A 636 -33.92 9.98 -27.61
C ARG A 636 -34.45 10.13 -29.04
N HIS A 637 -35.44 10.97 -29.26
CA HIS A 637 -36.03 11.26 -30.57
C HIS A 637 -35.79 12.71 -30.95
N MET A 638 -34.50 13.10 -31.01
CA MET A 638 -34.09 14.50 -31.19
C MET A 638 -34.65 15.07 -32.50
N ILE A 639 -35.51 16.10 -32.42
CA ILE A 639 -36.22 16.69 -33.56
C ILE A 639 -36.21 18.21 -33.43
N LYS A 640 -35.77 18.92 -34.47
CA LYS A 640 -35.83 20.40 -34.62
C LYS A 640 -36.27 20.73 -36.04
N ASN A 641 -37.08 21.76 -36.23
CA ASN A 641 -37.60 22.14 -37.55
C ASN A 641 -38.29 20.97 -38.29
N LYS A 642 -39.01 20.11 -37.55
CA LYS A 642 -39.60 18.84 -38.02
C LYS A 642 -38.60 17.84 -38.64
N CYS A 643 -37.30 18.11 -38.55
CA CYS A 643 -36.21 17.28 -39.05
C CYS A 643 -35.55 16.52 -37.89
N ARG A 644 -35.16 15.28 -38.14
CA ARG A 644 -34.53 14.43 -37.10
C ARG A 644 -33.04 14.75 -36.98
N ILE A 645 -32.58 14.98 -35.75
CA ILE A 645 -31.16 15.03 -35.40
C ILE A 645 -30.77 13.60 -35.00
N SER A 646 -30.25 12.81 -35.95
CA SER A 646 -30.03 11.37 -35.75
C SER A 646 -28.57 10.94 -35.87
N TRP A 647 -28.14 10.08 -34.94
CA TRP A 647 -26.86 9.37 -35.04
C TRP A 647 -26.79 8.45 -36.26
N ASP A 648 -27.94 8.00 -36.76
CA ASP A 648 -28.03 7.18 -37.97
C ASP A 648 -27.44 7.92 -39.19
N HIS A 649 -27.49 9.26 -39.21
CA HIS A 649 -26.86 10.06 -40.26
C HIS A 649 -25.33 9.99 -40.23
N VAL A 650 -24.73 9.90 -39.03
CA VAL A 650 -23.28 9.73 -38.85
C VAL A 650 -22.85 8.32 -39.27
N ILE A 651 -23.65 7.31 -38.95
CA ILE A 651 -23.45 5.93 -39.40
C ILE A 651 -23.48 5.87 -40.93
N LYS A 652 -24.54 6.41 -41.55
CA LYS A 652 -24.71 6.47 -43.01
C LYS A 652 -23.51 7.16 -43.69
N LEU A 653 -23.04 8.29 -43.14
CA LEU A 653 -21.84 8.96 -43.64
C LEU A 653 -20.59 8.08 -43.55
N TYR A 654 -20.37 7.42 -42.40
CA TYR A 654 -19.21 6.54 -42.20
C TYR A 654 -19.23 5.33 -43.13
N GLU A 655 -20.36 4.64 -43.24
CA GLU A 655 -20.52 3.44 -44.06
C GLU A 655 -20.32 3.75 -45.54
N SER A 656 -20.91 4.85 -46.04
CA SER A 656 -20.75 5.30 -47.44
C SER A 656 -19.31 5.61 -47.86
N LYS A 657 -18.39 5.74 -46.90
CA LYS A 657 -16.97 6.09 -47.12
C LYS A 657 -15.99 5.07 -46.58
N SER A 658 -16.47 4.01 -45.94
CA SER A 658 -15.61 3.01 -45.31
C SER A 658 -14.68 2.31 -46.33
N ALA A 659 -15.13 2.17 -47.58
CA ALA A 659 -14.36 1.62 -48.71
C ALA A 659 -13.42 2.62 -49.41
N LYS A 660 -13.49 3.92 -49.10
CA LYS A 660 -12.67 4.96 -49.76
C LYS A 660 -11.39 5.24 -48.95
N THR A 661 -10.23 5.23 -49.62
CA THR A 661 -8.92 5.54 -49.02
C THR A 661 -8.75 7.02 -48.65
N LEU A 662 -9.29 7.93 -49.45
CA LEU A 662 -9.32 9.37 -49.17
C LEU A 662 -10.74 9.81 -48.84
N ARG A 663 -10.94 10.38 -47.64
CA ARG A 663 -12.25 10.88 -47.19
C ARG A 663 -12.11 12.19 -46.39
N LYS A 664 -13.04 13.13 -46.60
CA LYS A 664 -13.08 14.43 -45.90
C LYS A 664 -13.13 14.23 -44.37
N SER A 665 -14.01 13.34 -43.90
CA SER A 665 -14.08 12.92 -42.48
C SER A 665 -13.07 11.82 -42.10
N TYR A 666 -11.78 11.98 -42.44
CA TYR A 666 -10.73 10.97 -42.21
C TYR A 666 -10.55 10.57 -40.73
N LYS A 667 -10.90 11.45 -39.79
CA LYS A 667 -10.80 11.18 -38.35
C LYS A 667 -11.90 10.26 -37.82
N LEU A 668 -13.00 10.09 -38.55
CA LEU A 668 -14.06 9.16 -38.17
C LEU A 668 -13.59 7.72 -38.41
N ASN A 669 -13.60 6.93 -37.36
CA ASN A 669 -13.36 5.48 -37.38
C ASN A 669 -14.45 4.74 -36.61
N ALA A 670 -14.39 3.40 -36.59
CA ALA A 670 -15.35 2.57 -35.90
C ALA A 670 -15.54 2.94 -34.41
N MET A 671 -14.48 3.35 -33.69
CA MET A 671 -14.58 3.76 -32.28
C MET A 671 -15.28 5.11 -32.09
N ASN A 672 -15.32 5.96 -33.12
CA ASN A 672 -16.11 7.18 -33.10
C ASN A 672 -17.61 6.87 -33.25
N VAL A 673 -17.95 5.99 -34.19
CA VAL A 673 -19.31 5.73 -34.66
C VAL A 673 -20.04 4.67 -33.83
N TYR A 674 -19.32 3.63 -33.41
CA TYR A 674 -19.78 2.54 -32.56
C TYR A 674 -18.97 2.51 -31.25
N PRO A 675 -19.08 3.54 -30.40
CA PRO A 675 -18.26 3.64 -29.20
C PRO A 675 -18.69 2.63 -28.13
N ASP A 676 -17.71 1.84 -27.67
CA ASP A 676 -17.81 1.02 -26.45
C ASP A 676 -17.81 1.90 -25.18
N SER A 677 -17.91 1.27 -24.00
CA SER A 677 -17.91 1.97 -22.71
C SER A 677 -16.68 2.85 -22.49
N TYR A 678 -15.52 2.43 -23.01
CA TYR A 678 -14.27 3.20 -22.89
C TYR A 678 -14.27 4.42 -23.82
N ALA A 679 -14.63 4.25 -25.09
CA ALA A 679 -14.72 5.31 -26.08
C ALA A 679 -15.81 6.34 -25.73
N ARG A 680 -16.87 5.91 -25.03
CA ARG A 680 -17.89 6.81 -24.45
C ARG A 680 -17.31 7.81 -23.46
N MET A 681 -16.20 7.48 -22.78
CA MET A 681 -15.55 8.37 -21.83
C MET A 681 -14.48 9.28 -22.45
N LYS A 682 -14.07 9.05 -23.70
CA LYS A 682 -12.99 9.83 -24.35
C LYS A 682 -13.52 11.08 -25.05
N VAL A 683 -13.17 12.25 -24.52
CA VAL A 683 -13.45 13.57 -25.14
C VAL A 683 -12.93 13.66 -26.57
N LYS A 684 -11.76 13.06 -26.86
CA LYS A 684 -11.16 13.02 -28.21
C LYS A 684 -12.16 12.50 -29.25
N PHE A 685 -12.86 11.41 -28.96
CA PHE A 685 -13.80 10.82 -29.92
C PHE A 685 -15.05 11.67 -30.06
N ALA A 686 -15.54 12.27 -28.96
CA ALA A 686 -16.65 13.20 -29.01
C ALA A 686 -16.35 14.42 -29.89
N GLY A 687 -15.21 15.07 -29.70
CA GLY A 687 -14.81 16.23 -30.52
C GLY A 687 -14.46 15.89 -31.97
N GLN A 688 -14.11 14.66 -32.29
CA GLN A 688 -13.93 14.23 -33.68
C GLN A 688 -15.28 14.06 -34.40
N VAL A 689 -16.30 13.53 -33.71
CA VAL A 689 -17.66 13.41 -34.28
C VAL A 689 -18.32 14.77 -34.39
N MET A 690 -18.25 15.56 -33.33
CA MET A 690 -18.83 16.90 -33.26
C MET A 690 -17.90 17.96 -33.85
N SER A 691 -17.42 17.73 -35.09
CA SER A 691 -16.46 18.61 -35.73
C SER A 691 -17.02 19.30 -36.97
N ASN A 692 -16.49 20.49 -37.27
CA ASN A 692 -16.81 21.23 -38.50
C ASN A 692 -16.62 20.36 -39.75
N THR A 693 -15.55 19.54 -39.78
CA THR A 693 -15.29 18.63 -40.90
C THR A 693 -16.43 17.64 -41.14
N VAL A 694 -17.05 17.10 -40.09
CA VAL A 694 -18.16 16.14 -40.21
C VAL A 694 -19.44 16.84 -40.66
N SER A 695 -19.75 18.02 -40.12
CA SER A 695 -20.88 18.84 -40.56
C SER A 695 -20.79 19.18 -42.05
N GLU A 696 -19.65 19.71 -42.48
CA GLU A 696 -19.35 20.03 -43.87
C GLU A 696 -19.36 18.81 -44.80
N ASP A 697 -19.09 17.63 -44.26
CA ASP A 697 -19.11 16.39 -45.02
C ASP A 697 -20.53 15.85 -45.21
N LEU A 698 -21.37 15.97 -44.18
CA LEU A 698 -22.81 15.68 -44.25
C LEU A 698 -23.49 16.59 -45.29
N ILE A 699 -23.25 17.90 -45.24
CA ILE A 699 -23.81 18.86 -46.21
C ILE A 699 -23.41 18.48 -47.63
N SER A 700 -22.14 18.13 -47.85
CA SER A 700 -21.65 17.75 -49.18
C SER A 700 -22.27 16.47 -49.76
N GLN A 701 -22.98 15.67 -48.95
CA GLN A 701 -23.72 14.51 -49.46
C GLN A 701 -25.04 14.90 -50.15
N GLY A 702 -25.57 16.10 -49.89
CA GLY A 702 -26.83 16.56 -50.47
C GLY A 702 -28.07 15.81 -49.97
N TRP A 703 -27.98 15.12 -48.83
CA TRP A 703 -29.10 14.38 -48.22
C TRP A 703 -30.04 15.35 -47.46
N PRO A 704 -31.30 15.53 -47.87
CA PRO A 704 -32.21 16.49 -47.23
C PRO A 704 -32.42 16.21 -45.73
N GLU A 705 -32.42 14.94 -45.34
CA GLU A 705 -32.66 14.51 -43.97
C GLU A 705 -31.52 14.87 -42.99
N VAL A 706 -30.31 15.18 -43.48
CA VAL A 706 -29.14 15.44 -42.62
C VAL A 706 -28.89 16.92 -42.34
N VAL A 707 -29.64 17.84 -42.97
CA VAL A 707 -29.43 19.29 -42.88
C VAL A 707 -29.41 19.76 -41.42
N GLU A 708 -30.42 19.40 -40.64
CA GLU A 708 -30.53 19.79 -39.23
C GLU A 708 -29.45 19.12 -38.37
N THR A 709 -29.06 17.88 -38.69
CA THR A 709 -27.96 17.19 -38.00
C THR A 709 -26.62 17.87 -38.24
N ALA A 710 -26.35 18.29 -39.49
CA ALA A 710 -25.14 19.01 -39.84
C ALA A 710 -25.10 20.39 -39.17
N HIS A 711 -26.22 21.11 -39.13
CA HIS A 711 -26.35 22.39 -38.45
C HIS A 711 -26.11 22.27 -36.94
N PHE A 712 -26.74 21.29 -36.28
CA PHE A 712 -26.51 20.99 -34.87
C PHE A 712 -25.02 20.69 -34.58
N ILE A 713 -24.37 19.84 -35.38
CA ILE A 713 -22.94 19.53 -35.22
C ILE A 713 -22.08 20.79 -35.38
N LYS A 714 -22.43 21.67 -36.32
CA LYS A 714 -21.72 22.94 -36.55
C LYS A 714 -21.80 23.86 -35.33
N LEU A 715 -23.00 24.07 -34.79
CA LEU A 715 -23.21 24.92 -33.62
C LEU A 715 -22.46 24.39 -32.40
N VAL A 716 -22.51 23.07 -32.16
CA VAL A 716 -21.76 22.43 -31.06
C VAL A 716 -20.25 22.56 -31.25
N ASN A 717 -19.73 22.38 -32.48
CA ASN A 717 -18.31 22.57 -32.78
C ASN A 717 -17.87 24.00 -32.45
N ASP A 718 -18.62 25.00 -32.93
CA ASP A 718 -18.24 26.39 -32.81
C ASP A 718 -18.30 26.86 -31.36
N TRP A 719 -19.33 26.44 -30.62
CA TRP A 719 -19.45 26.65 -29.19
C TRP A 719 -18.29 26.01 -28.42
N PHE A 720 -17.98 24.74 -28.69
CA PHE A 720 -16.92 24.03 -28.00
C PHE A 720 -15.53 24.63 -28.27
N ASP A 721 -15.20 24.92 -29.52
CA ASP A 721 -13.91 25.51 -29.87
C ASP A 721 -13.75 26.91 -29.26
N SER A 722 -14.82 27.70 -29.23
CA SER A 722 -14.83 29.02 -28.58
C SER A 722 -14.53 28.95 -27.08
N LEU A 723 -14.81 27.81 -26.43
CA LEU A 723 -14.59 27.58 -25.00
C LEU A 723 -13.34 26.74 -24.68
N ASN A 724 -12.54 26.34 -25.68
CA ASN A 724 -11.46 25.36 -25.49
C ASN A 724 -10.06 25.82 -25.98
N GLY A 725 -9.87 27.12 -26.21
CA GLY A 725 -8.56 27.71 -26.52
C GLY A 725 -7.56 27.51 -25.37
N ALA A 726 -6.50 26.72 -25.60
CA ALA A 726 -5.58 26.29 -24.54
C ALA A 726 -4.37 27.21 -24.31
N HIS A 727 -3.87 27.83 -25.38
CA HIS A 727 -2.71 28.73 -25.35
C HIS A 727 -2.69 29.62 -26.60
N SER A 728 -1.99 30.75 -26.52
CA SER A 728 -2.11 31.85 -27.49
C SER A 728 -1.68 31.53 -28.92
N SER A 729 -0.91 30.46 -29.16
CA SER A 729 -0.54 30.03 -30.51
C SER A 729 -1.42 28.91 -31.09
N LEU A 730 -2.36 28.37 -30.31
CA LEU A 730 -3.10 27.15 -30.71
C LEU A 730 -3.94 27.39 -31.96
N PHE A 731 -4.63 28.53 -32.02
CA PHE A 731 -5.47 28.92 -33.14
C PHE A 731 -4.68 28.96 -34.46
N LYS A 732 -3.43 29.47 -34.43
CA LYS A 732 -2.52 29.48 -35.60
C LYS A 732 -2.11 28.06 -35.99
N LYS A 733 -1.72 27.23 -35.02
CA LYS A 733 -1.29 25.84 -35.28
C LYS A 733 -2.40 24.96 -35.84
N LYS A 734 -3.66 25.21 -35.44
CA LYS A 734 -4.83 24.47 -35.88
C LYS A 734 -5.57 25.12 -37.04
N ASN A 735 -5.13 26.30 -37.47
CA ASN A 735 -5.84 27.16 -38.41
C ASN A 735 -7.34 27.30 -38.06
N ASN A 736 -7.62 27.59 -36.79
CA ASN A 736 -8.98 27.72 -36.28
C ASN A 736 -9.08 28.96 -35.38
N PRO A 737 -9.64 30.08 -35.89
CA PRO A 737 -9.78 31.33 -35.15
C PRO A 737 -10.60 31.21 -33.84
N LEU A 738 -11.52 30.25 -33.75
CA LEU A 738 -12.36 30.07 -32.55
C LEU A 738 -11.55 29.72 -31.30
N LEU A 739 -10.38 29.09 -31.48
CA LEU A 739 -9.44 28.73 -30.41
C LEU A 739 -8.53 29.90 -29.96
N ALA A 740 -8.71 31.11 -30.49
CA ALA A 740 -7.90 32.26 -30.14
C ALA A 740 -8.15 32.72 -28.69
N PRO A 741 -7.17 33.36 -28.02
CA PRO A 741 -7.44 34.03 -26.75
C PRO A 741 -8.48 35.15 -26.91
N TYR A 742 -9.34 35.34 -25.91
CA TYR A 742 -10.22 36.50 -25.83
C TYR A 742 -9.40 37.73 -25.45
N THR A 743 -9.52 38.79 -26.23
CA THR A 743 -8.76 40.05 -26.06
C THR A 743 -9.66 41.29 -26.10
N SER A 744 -10.91 41.14 -26.53
CA SER A 744 -11.90 42.21 -26.62
C SER A 744 -13.21 41.80 -25.96
N LYS A 745 -13.92 42.79 -25.41
CA LYS A 745 -15.28 42.63 -24.88
C LYS A 745 -16.32 42.47 -25.99
N SER A 746 -15.99 42.94 -27.20
CA SER A 746 -16.84 42.85 -28.40
C SER A 746 -16.43 41.69 -29.32
N ASP A 747 -15.92 40.59 -28.75
CA ASP A 747 -15.49 39.43 -29.52
C ASP A 747 -16.69 38.76 -30.20
N ASN A 748 -16.65 38.58 -31.52
CA ASN A 748 -17.76 38.01 -32.30
C ASN A 748 -18.16 36.60 -31.83
N ARG A 749 -17.30 35.88 -31.10
CA ARG A 749 -17.64 34.56 -30.54
C ARG A 749 -18.72 34.64 -29.47
N PHE A 750 -18.90 35.77 -28.78
CA PHE A 750 -20.04 35.95 -27.87
C PHE A 750 -21.36 35.88 -28.63
N GLN A 751 -21.45 36.50 -29.81
CA GLN A 751 -22.63 36.41 -30.67
C GLN A 751 -22.87 34.99 -31.19
N LEU A 752 -21.81 34.21 -31.47
CA LEU A 752 -21.95 32.80 -31.84
C LEU A 752 -22.55 31.97 -30.70
N MET A 753 -22.14 32.26 -29.46
CA MET A 753 -22.68 31.61 -28.27
C MET A 753 -24.14 32.00 -28.02
N GLU A 754 -24.50 33.27 -28.18
CA GLU A 754 -25.88 33.75 -28.09
C GLU A 754 -26.78 33.09 -29.13
N LYS A 755 -26.33 33.01 -30.40
CA LYS A 755 -27.05 32.26 -31.45
C LYS A 755 -27.29 30.80 -31.08
N PHE A 756 -26.30 30.16 -30.43
CA PHE A 756 -26.49 28.80 -29.96
C PHE A 756 -27.50 28.71 -28.81
N LEU A 757 -27.53 29.68 -27.89
CA LEU A 757 -28.56 29.76 -26.84
C LEU A 757 -29.96 29.91 -27.44
N THR A 758 -30.13 30.83 -28.39
CA THR A 758 -31.41 31.04 -29.10
C THR A 758 -31.85 29.77 -29.80
N TYR A 759 -30.95 29.07 -30.50
CA TYR A 759 -31.25 27.78 -31.11
C TYR A 759 -31.77 26.75 -30.09
N LEU A 760 -31.18 26.68 -28.90
CA LEU A 760 -31.63 25.76 -27.85
C LEU A 760 -33.00 26.15 -27.29
N GLU A 761 -33.29 27.45 -27.15
CA GLU A 761 -34.57 27.96 -26.66
C GLU A 761 -35.70 27.71 -27.65
N GLU A 762 -35.47 28.00 -28.94
CA GLU A 762 -36.40 27.64 -30.01
C GLU A 762 -36.66 26.14 -30.06
N TRP A 763 -35.61 25.33 -29.88
CA TRP A 763 -35.73 23.88 -29.87
C TRP A 763 -36.59 23.38 -28.70
N GLU A 764 -36.38 23.92 -27.49
CA GLU A 764 -37.22 23.63 -26.32
C GLU A 764 -38.68 24.05 -26.55
N TYR A 765 -38.89 25.20 -27.17
CA TYR A 765 -40.23 25.71 -27.49
C TYR A 765 -40.97 24.80 -28.49
N GLU A 766 -40.35 24.44 -29.62
CA GLU A 766 -40.92 23.51 -30.62
C GLU A 766 -41.22 22.13 -30.03
N SER A 767 -40.38 21.68 -29.11
CA SER A 767 -40.59 20.40 -28.43
C SER A 767 -41.86 20.39 -27.57
N ARG A 768 -42.22 21.54 -26.97
CA ARG A 768 -43.44 21.73 -26.18
C ARG A 768 -44.64 22.06 -27.04
N ASN A 769 -44.43 22.68 -28.21
CA ASN A 769 -45.46 23.14 -29.13
C ASN A 769 -45.31 22.51 -30.54
N PRO A 770 -45.70 21.24 -30.75
CA PRO A 770 -45.44 20.51 -32.00
C PRO A 770 -46.12 21.08 -33.25
N ASN A 771 -47.18 21.88 -33.06
CA ASN A 771 -47.96 22.50 -34.12
C ASN A 771 -47.38 23.85 -34.59
N TYR A 772 -46.36 24.35 -33.91
CA TYR A 772 -45.71 25.61 -34.28
C TYR A 772 -44.73 25.38 -35.44
N SER A 773 -44.85 26.19 -36.50
CA SER A 773 -43.89 26.25 -37.60
C SER A 773 -43.34 27.67 -37.70
N ILE A 774 -42.05 27.84 -37.42
CA ILE A 774 -41.36 29.12 -37.61
C ILE A 774 -41.19 29.38 -39.11
N GLY A 775 -41.90 30.39 -39.62
CA GLY A 775 -41.39 31.20 -40.73
C GLY A 775 -40.37 32.19 -40.16
N LEU A 776 -39.24 32.38 -40.85
CA LEU A 776 -38.23 33.37 -40.44
C LEU A 776 -38.89 34.75 -40.34
N ASN A 777 -39.16 35.24 -39.11
CA ASN A 777 -39.36 36.64 -38.67
C ASN A 777 -40.35 36.75 -37.48
N ALA A 778 -40.07 36.11 -36.34
CA ALA A 778 -40.76 36.43 -35.09
C ALA A 778 -39.86 37.29 -34.20
N THR A 779 -40.38 38.42 -33.71
CA THR A 779 -39.66 39.36 -32.83
C THR A 779 -39.69 38.90 -31.37
N VAL A 780 -38.65 39.24 -30.62
CA VAL A 780 -38.43 38.87 -29.20
C VAL A 780 -39.61 39.22 -28.29
N ASP A 781 -40.41 40.23 -28.65
CA ASP A 781 -41.57 40.69 -27.86
C ASP A 781 -42.76 39.71 -27.86
N GLU A 782 -42.90 38.83 -28.85
CA GLU A 782 -43.98 37.83 -28.87
C GLU A 782 -43.74 36.65 -27.92
N MET A 783 -42.47 36.41 -27.54
CA MET A 783 -42.08 35.35 -26.60
C MET A 783 -42.30 35.73 -25.13
N ALA A 784 -42.45 37.03 -24.81
CA ALA A 784 -42.56 37.53 -23.44
C ALA A 784 -44.00 37.50 -22.86
N ASN A 785 -45.02 37.25 -23.69
CA ASN A 785 -46.43 37.38 -23.32
C ASN A 785 -47.21 36.05 -23.20
N LEU A 786 -46.54 34.91 -23.08
CA LEU A 786 -47.21 33.63 -22.83
C LEU A 786 -47.12 33.28 -21.34
N GLY A 787 -48.30 33.29 -20.71
CA GLY A 787 -48.50 33.15 -19.28
C GLY A 787 -47.97 31.86 -18.66
N ASP A 788 -47.76 31.99 -17.35
CA ASP A 788 -47.35 30.98 -16.40
C ASP A 788 -48.46 29.93 -16.18
N ASP A 789 -48.53 28.92 -17.04
CA ASP A 789 -49.25 27.67 -16.74
C ASP A 789 -48.29 26.72 -16.02
N SER A 790 -47.89 27.10 -14.81
CA SER A 790 -47.27 26.20 -13.84
C SER A 790 -48.36 25.35 -13.17
N GLU A 791 -48.91 24.36 -13.88
CA GLU A 791 -49.48 23.22 -13.17
C GLU A 791 -48.32 22.36 -12.66
N ILE A 792 -48.08 22.52 -11.35
CA ILE A 792 -47.17 21.75 -10.53
C ILE A 792 -47.78 20.35 -10.38
N ASP A 793 -47.32 19.40 -11.21
CA ASP A 793 -47.48 17.98 -10.93
C ASP A 793 -46.35 17.53 -9.97
N GLU A 794 -46.55 17.79 -8.68
CA GLU A 794 -45.67 17.35 -7.58
C GLU A 794 -45.98 15.92 -7.09
N GLY A 795 -46.47 15.05 -7.99
CA GLY A 795 -46.94 13.70 -7.63
C GLY A 795 -46.20 12.51 -8.25
N GLY A 796 -45.13 12.69 -9.02
CA GLY A 796 -44.47 11.61 -9.78
C GLY A 796 -43.09 11.20 -9.25
N THR A 797 -42.81 9.90 -9.18
CA THR A 797 -41.47 9.35 -8.91
C THR A 797 -40.43 9.77 -10.00
N PRO A 798 -39.12 9.83 -9.70
CA PRO A 798 -38.13 10.60 -10.48
C PRO A 798 -37.77 10.13 -11.91
N GLU A 799 -38.53 9.25 -12.57
CA GLU A 799 -38.00 8.49 -13.73
C GLU A 799 -38.86 8.41 -15.01
N GLU A 800 -40.01 9.07 -15.13
CA GLU A 800 -40.74 9.06 -16.41
C GLU A 800 -40.39 10.28 -17.31
N GLU A 801 -39.40 10.10 -18.20
CA GLU A 801 -39.08 11.08 -19.25
C GLU A 801 -40.29 11.29 -20.19
N THR A 802 -40.85 12.50 -20.21
CA THR A 802 -41.96 12.85 -21.11
C THR A 802 -41.57 12.72 -22.59
N HIS A 803 -42.53 12.43 -23.47
CA HIS A 803 -42.27 12.30 -24.92
C HIS A 803 -41.66 13.58 -25.53
N ALA A 804 -42.03 14.76 -25.02
CA ALA A 804 -41.41 16.03 -25.37
C ALA A 804 -39.93 16.09 -24.92
N SER A 805 -39.61 15.73 -23.67
CA SER A 805 -38.23 15.77 -23.16
C SER A 805 -37.25 14.88 -23.94
N ARG A 806 -37.75 13.81 -24.57
CA ARG A 806 -36.96 12.91 -25.43
C ARG A 806 -36.64 13.52 -26.79
N LYS A 807 -37.31 14.60 -27.22
CA LYS A 807 -37.00 15.34 -28.46
C LYS A 807 -35.81 16.28 -28.34
N LEU A 808 -35.23 16.39 -27.15
CA LEU A 808 -34.16 17.32 -26.82
C LEU A 808 -32.91 16.59 -26.31
N LEU A 809 -31.83 17.35 -26.13
CA LEU A 809 -30.74 16.96 -25.22
C LEU A 809 -31.30 16.75 -23.79
N SER A 810 -30.59 16.00 -22.95
CA SER A 810 -31.05 15.82 -21.57
C SER A 810 -31.16 17.17 -20.84
N LYS A 811 -32.17 17.34 -19.98
CA LYS A 811 -32.37 18.57 -19.18
C LYS A 811 -31.07 19.00 -18.50
N GLN A 812 -30.36 18.04 -17.91
CA GLN A 812 -29.06 18.25 -17.25
C GLN A 812 -28.00 18.82 -18.20
N THR A 813 -27.92 18.30 -19.43
CA THR A 813 -26.97 18.79 -20.45
C THR A 813 -27.35 20.19 -20.92
N LEU A 814 -28.64 20.45 -21.19
CA LEU A 814 -29.12 21.78 -21.59
C LEU A 814 -28.84 22.83 -20.51
N THR A 815 -29.17 22.53 -19.25
CA THR A 815 -28.88 23.42 -18.12
C THR A 815 -27.38 23.71 -18.02
N GLY A 816 -26.52 22.69 -18.16
CA GLY A 816 -25.07 22.86 -18.13
C GLY A 816 -24.53 23.74 -19.25
N ILE A 817 -25.04 23.58 -20.49
CA ILE A 817 -24.67 24.44 -21.63
C ILE A 817 -25.09 25.88 -21.37
N LYS A 818 -26.36 26.11 -21.02
CA LYS A 818 -26.90 27.45 -20.79
C LYS A 818 -26.17 28.16 -19.64
N MET A 819 -26.02 27.48 -18.50
CA MET A 819 -25.30 27.99 -17.33
C MET A 819 -23.87 28.41 -17.68
N THR A 820 -23.12 27.51 -18.32
CA THR A 820 -21.71 27.76 -18.69
C THR A 820 -21.59 28.91 -19.67
N THR A 821 -22.50 28.99 -20.65
CA THR A 821 -22.47 30.02 -21.69
C THR A 821 -22.81 31.41 -21.13
N LEU A 822 -23.88 31.52 -20.33
CA LEU A 822 -24.29 32.75 -19.67
C LEU A 822 -23.20 33.26 -18.71
N ALA A 823 -22.63 32.35 -17.90
CA ALA A 823 -21.51 32.68 -17.02
C ALA A 823 -20.29 33.18 -17.81
N PHE A 824 -19.93 32.51 -18.91
CA PHE A 824 -18.76 32.84 -19.72
C PHE A 824 -18.89 34.21 -20.41
N ILE A 825 -20.06 34.50 -21.00
CA ILE A 825 -20.33 35.78 -21.68
C ILE A 825 -20.19 36.98 -20.72
N GLN A 826 -20.50 36.80 -19.43
CA GLN A 826 -20.33 37.87 -18.44
C GLN A 826 -18.94 37.90 -17.81
N LEU A 827 -18.37 36.72 -17.50
CA LEU A 827 -17.09 36.61 -16.79
C LEU A 827 -15.92 37.12 -17.62
N ILE A 828 -15.89 36.85 -18.93
CA ILE A 828 -14.75 37.25 -19.78
C ILE A 828 -14.63 38.76 -19.89
N PRO A 829 -15.68 39.53 -20.25
CA PRO A 829 -15.63 40.99 -20.21
C PRO A 829 -15.21 41.52 -18.84
N PHE A 830 -15.81 41.04 -17.74
CA PHE A 830 -15.42 41.44 -16.39
C PHE A 830 -13.91 41.30 -16.14
N LEU A 831 -13.30 40.18 -16.52
CA LEU A 831 -11.86 39.97 -16.35
C LEU A 831 -11.01 40.91 -17.23
N LEU A 832 -11.47 41.23 -18.44
CA LEU A 832 -10.80 42.19 -19.31
C LEU A 832 -10.87 43.61 -18.72
N ASP A 833 -12.00 44.00 -18.13
CA ASP A 833 -12.21 45.29 -17.44
C ASP A 833 -11.26 45.46 -16.27
N GLU A 834 -11.04 44.37 -15.54
CA GLU A 834 -10.12 44.29 -14.42
C GLU A 834 -8.62 44.29 -14.84
N GLY A 835 -8.33 44.41 -16.14
CA GLY A 835 -6.97 44.59 -16.67
C GLY A 835 -6.27 43.30 -17.08
N VAL A 836 -6.98 42.17 -17.23
CA VAL A 836 -6.40 40.95 -17.83
C VAL A 836 -6.23 41.17 -19.34
N ASN A 837 -4.99 41.10 -19.84
CA ASN A 837 -4.69 41.39 -21.25
C ASN A 837 -5.35 40.43 -22.26
N PHE A 838 -5.41 39.14 -21.91
CA PHE A 838 -6.07 38.12 -22.72
C PHE A 838 -6.43 36.91 -21.87
N ILE A 839 -7.44 36.17 -22.29
CA ILE A 839 -7.92 34.98 -21.58
C ILE A 839 -7.97 33.78 -22.53
N ASN A 840 -7.31 32.69 -22.14
CA ASN A 840 -7.44 31.40 -22.81
C ASN A 840 -8.62 30.66 -22.17
N ALA A 841 -9.67 30.36 -22.95
CA ALA A 841 -10.92 29.79 -22.43
C ALA A 841 -10.74 28.51 -21.62
N ARG A 842 -9.74 27.67 -21.98
CA ARG A 842 -9.40 26.44 -21.24
C ARG A 842 -8.85 26.70 -19.83
N VAL A 843 -8.73 27.95 -19.40
CA VAL A 843 -8.51 28.28 -17.98
C VAL A 843 -9.74 27.92 -17.13
N LEU A 844 -10.93 27.92 -17.72
CA LEU A 844 -12.24 27.69 -17.08
C LEU A 844 -12.76 26.25 -17.23
N CYS A 845 -11.88 25.24 -17.26
CA CYS A 845 -12.24 23.82 -17.34
C CYS A 845 -11.46 22.97 -16.33
N GLN A 846 -11.95 21.78 -16.00
CA GLN A 846 -11.40 20.91 -14.97
C GLN A 846 -10.25 19.99 -15.44
N ASP A 847 -9.89 20.00 -16.73
CA ASP A 847 -8.72 19.27 -17.26
C ASP A 847 -7.46 19.30 -16.37
N PRO A 848 -7.06 20.45 -15.76
CA PRO A 848 -5.87 20.49 -14.93
C PRO A 848 -5.97 19.68 -13.63
N LEU A 849 -7.19 19.50 -13.11
CA LEU A 849 -7.54 18.66 -11.96
C LEU A 849 -7.60 17.18 -12.38
N GLU A 850 -8.22 16.85 -13.52
CA GLU A 850 -8.16 15.47 -14.07
C GLU A 850 -6.72 15.01 -14.37
N GLN A 851 -5.88 15.92 -14.85
CA GLN A 851 -4.44 15.67 -15.01
C GLN A 851 -3.73 15.44 -13.67
N HIS A 852 -4.17 16.12 -12.61
CA HIS A 852 -3.65 15.87 -11.27
C HIS A 852 -4.05 14.47 -10.79
N PHE A 853 -5.33 14.07 -10.95
CA PHE A 853 -5.77 12.70 -10.68
C PHE A 853 -4.99 11.66 -11.48
N SER A 854 -4.72 11.93 -12.75
CA SER A 854 -3.90 11.04 -13.58
C SER A 854 -2.48 10.88 -13.02
N ARG A 855 -1.88 11.96 -12.50
CA ARG A 855 -0.57 11.89 -11.81
C ARG A 855 -0.66 11.15 -10.49
N LEU A 856 -1.74 11.33 -9.72
CA LEU A 856 -1.99 10.56 -8.52
C LEU A 856 -2.11 9.07 -8.84
N ARG A 857 -2.83 8.68 -9.89
CA ARG A 857 -2.97 7.27 -10.31
C ARG A 857 -1.67 6.69 -10.87
N ALA A 858 -0.95 7.43 -11.71
CA ALA A 858 0.36 7.00 -12.22
C ALA A 858 1.36 6.77 -11.07
N GLY A 859 1.34 7.65 -10.06
CA GLY A 859 2.21 7.57 -8.89
C GLY A 859 3.68 7.40 -9.30
N GLN A 860 4.39 6.55 -8.57
CA GLN A 860 5.75 6.11 -8.88
C GLN A 860 5.78 4.68 -9.48
N GLY A 861 4.71 4.27 -10.18
CA GLY A 861 4.63 2.99 -10.89
C GLY A 861 4.08 1.79 -10.09
N GLY A 862 3.57 1.99 -8.87
CA GLY A 862 3.21 0.88 -7.96
C GLY A 862 1.72 0.66 -7.64
N SER A 863 0.81 1.59 -7.97
CA SER A 863 -0.65 1.38 -7.80
C SER A 863 -1.45 2.45 -8.53
N SER A 864 -2.31 2.03 -9.47
CA SER A 864 -3.26 2.86 -10.23
C SER A 864 -4.47 3.32 -9.41
N HIS A 865 -4.66 2.72 -8.23
CA HIS A 865 -5.78 2.98 -7.33
C HIS A 865 -5.26 3.25 -5.91
N PRO A 866 -4.70 4.46 -5.64
CA PRO A 866 -4.14 4.76 -4.32
C PRO A 866 -5.22 4.77 -3.24
N ASN A 867 -4.86 4.45 -2.00
CA ASN A 867 -5.70 4.74 -0.83
C ASN A 867 -5.57 6.21 -0.39
N LEU A 868 -6.32 6.64 0.64
CA LEU A 868 -6.31 8.03 1.14
C LEU A 868 -4.90 8.51 1.50
N THR A 869 -4.17 7.76 2.32
CA THR A 869 -2.80 8.14 2.76
C THR A 869 -1.84 8.25 1.58
N GLN A 870 -1.92 7.32 0.62
CA GLN A 870 -1.11 7.37 -0.60
C GLN A 870 -1.45 8.56 -1.47
N SER A 871 -2.74 8.91 -1.57
CA SER A 871 -3.21 10.07 -2.35
C SER A 871 -2.67 11.36 -1.77
N LEU A 872 -2.84 11.60 -0.47
CA LEU A 872 -2.29 12.77 0.23
C LEU A 872 -0.76 12.88 0.08
N LYS A 873 -0.04 11.77 0.23
CA LYS A 873 1.42 11.73 0.03
C LYS A 873 1.82 12.07 -1.40
N ARG A 874 1.12 11.54 -2.40
CA ARG A 874 1.40 11.81 -3.82
C ARG A 874 1.08 13.27 -4.17
N THR A 875 0.00 13.84 -3.63
CA THR A 875 -0.32 15.28 -3.76
C THR A 875 0.83 16.13 -3.24
N ARG A 876 1.32 15.85 -2.02
CA ARG A 876 2.51 16.51 -1.45
C ARG A 876 3.70 16.46 -2.39
N ASP A 877 4.05 15.26 -2.86
CA ASP A 877 5.25 15.05 -3.66
C ASP A 877 5.13 15.82 -5.00
N ILE A 878 3.93 15.88 -5.60
CA ILE A 878 3.63 16.69 -6.79
C ILE A 878 3.80 18.19 -6.50
N ASP A 879 3.28 18.67 -5.37
CA ASP A 879 3.36 20.08 -5.00
C ASP A 879 4.79 20.51 -4.71
N ILE A 880 5.57 19.67 -4.00
CA ILE A 880 7.00 19.87 -3.79
C ILE A 880 7.71 19.95 -5.16
N ILE A 881 7.50 18.99 -6.05
CA ILE A 881 8.11 19.03 -7.40
C ILE A 881 7.78 20.34 -8.12
N GLY A 882 6.54 20.83 -8.00
CA GLY A 882 6.12 22.11 -8.55
C GLY A 882 6.86 23.31 -7.94
N ASP A 883 7.03 23.32 -6.62
CA ASP A 883 7.72 24.39 -5.88
C ASP A 883 9.23 24.43 -6.14
N LEU A 884 9.85 23.30 -6.48
CA LEU A 884 11.30 23.23 -6.67
C LEU A 884 11.79 24.03 -7.89
N GLY A 885 10.91 24.40 -8.83
CA GLY A 885 11.27 25.22 -9.99
C GLY A 885 12.24 24.55 -10.98
N MET A 886 12.47 23.24 -10.84
CA MET A 886 13.47 22.49 -11.64
C MET A 886 12.97 22.14 -13.05
N LYS A 887 11.72 22.43 -13.38
CA LYS A 887 11.11 22.21 -14.70
C LYS A 887 10.90 23.54 -15.39
N LYS A 888 11.21 23.60 -16.69
CA LYS A 888 10.95 24.79 -17.53
C LYS A 888 9.50 25.25 -17.36
N LYS A 889 9.29 26.50 -16.94
CA LYS A 889 7.97 27.14 -16.97
C LYS A 889 7.63 27.41 -18.44
N LYS A 890 6.81 26.56 -19.07
CA LYS A 890 6.04 26.98 -20.24
C LYS A 890 4.76 27.66 -19.72
N GLY A 891 4.90 28.92 -19.31
CA GLY A 891 3.79 29.75 -18.88
C GLY A 891 2.99 30.30 -20.07
N ASN A 892 1.73 30.69 -19.81
CA ASN A 892 0.89 31.36 -20.80
C ASN A 892 1.31 32.80 -21.09
N SER A 893 2.25 33.38 -20.33
CA SER A 893 2.71 34.76 -20.43
C SER A 893 3.83 35.01 -21.45
N GLY A 894 4.30 33.98 -22.16
CA GLY A 894 5.32 34.14 -23.21
C GLY A 894 6.74 34.40 -22.71
N GLU A 895 6.95 34.55 -21.39
CA GLU A 895 8.28 34.63 -20.79
C GLU A 895 8.82 33.22 -20.56
N CYS A 896 9.56 32.71 -21.55
CA CYS A 896 10.44 31.56 -21.36
C CYS A 896 11.74 32.05 -20.74
N GLU A 897 11.86 31.96 -19.42
CA GLU A 897 13.18 32.01 -18.80
C GLU A 897 13.87 30.65 -19.05
N ASP A 898 14.94 30.70 -19.85
CA ASP A 898 15.63 29.51 -20.36
C ASP A 898 16.55 28.81 -19.36
N VAL A 899 16.65 29.30 -18.12
CA VAL A 899 17.66 28.87 -17.14
C VAL A 899 17.05 28.46 -15.81
N VAL A 900 17.51 27.34 -15.23
CA VAL A 900 17.17 26.94 -13.86
C VAL A 900 17.76 27.97 -12.89
N GLU A 901 16.90 28.65 -12.14
CA GLU A 901 17.32 29.66 -11.18
C GLU A 901 18.16 29.03 -10.06
N VAL A 902 19.36 29.57 -9.88
CA VAL A 902 20.25 29.16 -8.80
C VAL A 902 19.85 29.88 -7.53
N THR A 903 19.50 29.11 -6.50
CA THR A 903 19.13 29.64 -5.18
C THR A 903 19.96 29.01 -4.05
N THR A 904 20.34 29.85 -3.10
CA THR A 904 20.98 29.49 -1.82
C THR A 904 19.97 29.31 -0.69
N GLU A 905 18.68 29.56 -0.95
CA GLU A 905 17.60 29.41 0.02
C GLU A 905 17.49 27.94 0.46
N LYS A 906 17.50 27.68 1.77
CA LYS A 906 17.43 26.32 2.31
C LYS A 906 15.99 25.82 2.31
N LEU A 907 15.80 24.59 1.84
CA LEU A 907 14.53 23.89 1.99
C LEU A 907 14.28 23.51 3.46
N PRO A 908 13.02 23.53 3.92
CA PRO A 908 12.66 23.01 5.23
C PRO A 908 13.06 21.52 5.33
N LYS A 909 13.59 21.13 6.47
CA LYS A 909 14.13 19.80 6.73
C LYS A 909 13.75 19.35 8.12
N ILE A 910 13.29 18.11 8.27
CA ILE A 910 13.05 17.51 9.59
C ILE A 910 14.34 17.60 10.42
N LYS A 911 14.29 18.30 11.55
CA LYS A 911 15.33 18.27 12.57
C LYS A 911 15.17 16.99 13.38
N CYS A 912 16.18 16.11 13.37
CA CYS A 912 16.19 14.95 14.26
C CYS A 912 16.39 15.43 15.70
N SER A 913 15.31 15.61 16.47
CA SER A 913 15.41 15.74 17.92
C SER A 913 15.85 14.38 18.49
N HIS A 914 16.97 14.38 19.23
CA HIS A 914 17.48 13.20 19.92
C HIS A 914 16.75 12.93 21.26
N LYS A 915 15.63 13.60 21.54
CA LYS A 915 14.87 13.33 22.76
C LYS A 915 13.98 12.10 22.55
N PRO A 916 14.12 11.03 23.34
CA PRO A 916 13.18 9.92 23.32
C PRO A 916 11.81 10.45 23.73
N LYS A 917 10.80 10.26 22.89
CA LYS A 917 9.41 10.38 23.32
C LYS A 917 9.15 9.23 24.29
N PHE A 918 9.14 9.52 25.58
CA PHE A 918 8.45 8.67 26.54
C PHE A 918 6.99 8.61 26.10
N MET A 919 6.55 7.45 25.60
CA MET A 919 5.13 7.10 25.63
C MET A 919 4.86 6.65 27.06
N MET A 920 4.20 7.51 27.86
CA MET A 920 3.38 7.00 28.96
C MET A 920 2.21 6.28 28.30
N VAL A 921 2.08 4.99 28.62
CA VAL A 921 0.90 4.17 28.34
C VAL A 921 -0.16 4.51 29.37
#